data_AF-A0A3S4F3F0-F1
#
_entry.id   AF-A0A3S4F3F0-F1
#
_cell.length_a   1.000
_cell.length_b   1.000
_cell.length_c   1.000
_cell.angle_alpha   90.00
_cell.angle_beta   90.00
_cell.angle_gamma   90.00
#
_symmetry.space_group_name_H-M   'P 1'
#
loop_
_entity.id
_entity.type
_entity.pdbx_description
1 polymer ?
#
loop_
_entity_poly.entity_id
_entity_poly.type
_entity_poly.pdbx_seq_one_letter_code
_entity_poly.pdbx_strand_id
1 'polypeptide(L)'
;MQDSRVAPENAAAEREHPAGTTDSAEKRGTQDTGHATPAPIRTTPPAEKSEEHEPDYPTGLKLFMIGLGLCFAVLCSNLDRSILGVATPQITTEFGSFGDIGWYGSAYLLTSCCSQMFFGKVYAHFDVKRIFLSALAVFEIGSVLCAAAPSSDCLIVGRAVAGLGATGISTGALLIISRSMPVSQRPKYTAMIGAAMGVRLPEKSRQDKAISWAQFARKLDLVGNIILLPAVVCLLLALQWGGTIYAWNNWRCILLLCIFGVVSLVWAVIQVRGGDNSTVPMRLLKIRSILAATWFAFCIFGMLFIQSYYVPIWFQAVGGDSAYTAGIKLLATTAEMTVFFPIAGLMTTAMGYYVPSMIAGSVVSAIASGLMLRFGVGTSTAYWAVALVLSGVGFGFGGQQCMMVPQTILQGDDIALGTSVIMFAETLSGSVFLAVSENVFETRLMRELTVRAPAANPAAVIANRASGLRSAMSKLYDPQTVDGILDSFVEALQPVWITGLVLAALSLIPWRDTVMIPDSAPIRVAISGGGLAGASLIRALLKYSHIDVHIFESSAAFKEAGMAVGVTRNALAALDLMGSSAAQCLERAGAVAMRGVRMLLAEGAGAGSVIDEADYTTSGGQRLTSIVHRADFLRELLADVPQERMHASKKLDRVEEGPGQSLTLHFADGTTHECDILVGADGIHSTVRKLVLGADDPAVSPRNSGMWTAMTLQPYAAAQASIGEDAVNFDDPYEHVWVGRASFLIHNLLGNGQLVQFVIAAKEDEAEGSDRWVRTVSAEEIRKTYQNWPPHLVKAVDSLLCQQPEHPAMYLWEHHIPARTYVSGPIAIMGDAAHATTPWQSSGGGMSLEDSLVLSTLLGRATTPAEARLALQAYDQVRRPRTQRIVESSRVTGAILTGADGLAQPYVKEPGTLLRRWDFIIDLDVEQHAKEAVELMDQLKREGTA
;
A
#
# COMPACT_ATOMS: atom_id res chain seq x y z
N MET A 1 18.93 -45.38 44.81
CA MET A 1 19.83 -44.80 45.84
C MET A 1 21.23 -45.03 45.30
N GLN A 2 21.92 -43.97 44.83
CA GLN A 2 23.25 -43.99 44.18
C GLN A 2 23.33 -44.83 42.88
N ASP A 3 23.87 -44.34 41.75
CA ASP A 3 25.25 -43.87 41.45
C ASP A 3 26.25 -45.04 41.35
N SER A 4 27.19 -45.08 40.39
CA SER A 4 27.48 -44.13 39.28
C SER A 4 28.37 -44.78 38.19
N ARG A 5 28.54 -44.07 37.06
CA ARG A 5 29.76 -43.82 36.23
C ARG A 5 30.95 -44.82 36.39
N VAL A 6 31.68 -45.18 35.32
CA VAL A 6 32.72 -44.34 34.66
C VAL A 6 33.19 -45.02 33.35
N ALA A 7 33.63 -44.24 32.35
CA ALA A 7 34.35 -44.70 31.13
C ALA A 7 35.87 -44.43 31.24
N PRO A 8 36.73 -45.06 30.42
CA PRO A 8 37.08 -44.53 29.08
C PRO A 8 37.02 -45.63 27.99
N GLU A 9 36.81 -45.35 26.69
CA GLU A 9 37.61 -44.55 25.74
C GLU A 9 39.03 -45.08 25.45
N ASN A 10 39.22 -45.60 24.24
CA ASN A 10 40.38 -45.24 23.40
C ASN A 10 40.10 -45.56 21.92
N ALA A 11 40.68 -44.76 21.03
CA ALA A 11 40.61 -44.90 19.57
C ALA A 11 41.96 -45.47 19.03
N ALA A 12 42.26 -45.66 17.73
CA ALA A 12 41.57 -45.43 16.45
C ALA A 12 42.24 -46.31 15.36
N ALA A 13 41.70 -46.30 14.12
CA ALA A 13 42.42 -46.60 12.87
C ALA A 13 42.90 -48.08 12.67
N GLU A 14 43.17 -48.60 11.45
CA GLU A 14 42.90 -48.16 10.06
C GLU A 14 43.00 -49.37 9.09
N ARG A 15 42.21 -49.36 7.99
CA ARG A 15 42.40 -50.19 6.76
C ARG A 15 42.24 -51.73 6.97
N GLU A 16 42.09 -52.60 5.95
CA GLU A 16 42.14 -52.47 4.49
C GLU A 16 41.16 -53.46 3.79
N HIS A 17 40.91 -53.29 2.48
CA HIS A 17 40.17 -54.23 1.60
C HIS A 17 41.09 -55.40 1.15
N PRO A 18 40.64 -56.55 0.54
CA PRO A 18 39.80 -56.59 -0.68
C PRO A 18 38.97 -57.90 -0.96
N ALA A 19 38.63 -58.10 -2.24
CA ALA A 19 38.16 -59.31 -2.96
C ALA A 19 36.68 -59.76 -2.84
N GLY A 20 36.01 -60.26 -3.89
CA GLY A 20 36.33 -60.16 -5.34
C GLY A 20 35.82 -61.29 -6.25
N THR A 21 35.21 -60.95 -7.40
CA THR A 21 35.07 -61.77 -8.66
C THR A 21 34.26 -63.09 -8.60
N THR A 22 33.76 -63.72 -9.69
CA THR A 22 33.81 -63.53 -11.17
C THR A 22 32.36 -63.37 -11.76
N ASP A 23 31.92 -63.57 -13.03
CA ASP A 23 32.45 -63.91 -14.39
C ASP A 23 31.43 -63.35 -15.46
N SER A 24 31.76 -62.98 -16.73
CA SER A 24 31.90 -63.76 -18.00
C SER A 24 30.61 -64.39 -18.61
N ALA A 25 30.42 -64.60 -19.93
CA ALA A 25 31.12 -64.30 -21.22
C ALA A 25 30.13 -64.64 -22.40
N GLU A 26 30.24 -64.33 -23.71
CA GLU A 26 31.04 -63.52 -24.67
C GLU A 26 30.13 -63.31 -25.94
N LYS A 27 30.61 -62.66 -27.02
CA LYS A 27 30.14 -62.73 -28.44
C LYS A 27 29.03 -61.77 -28.91
N ARG A 28 29.10 -61.17 -30.12
CA ARG A 28 30.20 -60.83 -31.07
C ARG A 28 29.64 -59.97 -32.22
N GLY A 29 30.41 -59.03 -32.80
CA GLY A 29 30.06 -58.41 -34.09
C GLY A 29 30.67 -57.02 -34.36
N THR A 30 31.56 -56.92 -35.35
CA THR A 30 32.14 -55.70 -35.96
C THR A 30 31.35 -55.30 -37.22
N GLN A 31 31.39 -54.11 -37.82
CA GLN A 31 31.89 -52.75 -37.52
C GLN A 31 31.33 -51.83 -38.63
N ASP A 32 30.97 -50.56 -38.36
CA ASP A 32 31.50 -49.38 -39.09
C ASP A 32 31.08 -48.03 -38.44
N THR A 33 31.53 -46.91 -39.02
CA THR A 33 31.51 -45.53 -38.51
C THR A 33 30.14 -44.86 -38.31
N GLY A 34 30.03 -44.04 -37.26
CA GLY A 34 28.91 -43.12 -37.00
C GLY A 34 29.21 -42.18 -35.81
N HIS A 35 28.67 -40.95 -35.82
CA HIS A 35 28.98 -39.90 -34.84
C HIS A 35 28.76 -40.31 -33.36
N ALA A 36 29.70 -39.97 -32.49
CA ALA A 36 29.56 -40.12 -31.04
C ALA A 36 28.93 -38.86 -30.42
N THR A 37 27.62 -38.91 -30.18
CA THR A 37 26.87 -37.88 -29.44
C THR A 37 27.37 -37.80 -27.99
N PRO A 38 27.65 -36.60 -27.43
CA PRO A 38 27.94 -36.44 -26.00
C PRO A 38 26.80 -36.95 -25.11
N ALA A 39 27.15 -37.51 -23.96
CA ALA A 39 26.19 -38.15 -23.05
C ALA A 39 25.09 -37.20 -22.56
N PRO A 40 23.86 -37.70 -22.27
CA PRO A 40 22.79 -36.87 -21.74
C PRO A 40 23.21 -36.27 -20.40
N ILE A 41 23.32 -34.94 -20.37
CA ILE A 41 23.41 -34.16 -19.14
C ILE A 41 22.24 -34.57 -18.26
N ARG A 42 22.49 -34.81 -16.96
CA ARG A 42 21.42 -35.02 -15.98
C ARG A 42 20.52 -33.79 -16.00
N THR A 43 19.37 -33.90 -16.66
CA THR A 43 18.26 -32.99 -16.44
C THR A 43 17.90 -33.08 -14.96
N THR A 44 18.13 -32.01 -14.23
CA THR A 44 17.28 -31.72 -13.08
C THR A 44 15.83 -31.87 -13.54
N PRO A 45 14.94 -32.50 -12.75
CA PRO A 45 13.53 -32.55 -13.13
C PRO A 45 13.07 -31.12 -13.41
N PRO A 46 12.25 -30.89 -14.46
CA PRO A 46 11.78 -29.55 -14.76
C PRO A 46 11.15 -28.99 -13.49
N ALA A 47 11.59 -27.79 -13.07
CA ALA A 47 11.00 -27.12 -11.94
C ALA A 47 9.49 -27.09 -12.20
N GLU A 48 8.73 -27.70 -11.29
CA GLU A 48 7.28 -27.84 -11.49
C GLU A 48 6.71 -26.47 -11.76
N LYS A 49 5.76 -26.38 -12.72
CA LYS A 49 4.99 -25.16 -12.89
C LYS A 49 4.29 -24.88 -11.57
N SER A 50 4.83 -23.97 -10.78
CA SER A 50 4.09 -23.29 -9.73
C SER A 50 3.04 -22.44 -10.42
N GLU A 51 1.93 -23.08 -10.78
CA GLU A 51 0.71 -22.40 -11.18
C GLU A 51 0.25 -21.58 -9.98
N GLU A 52 0.74 -20.33 -9.91
CA GLU A 52 0.26 -19.32 -9.01
C GLU A 52 -1.18 -18.98 -9.41
N HIS A 53 -2.08 -19.84 -8.93
CA HIS A 53 -3.51 -19.62 -8.95
C HIS A 53 -3.77 -18.20 -8.46
N GLU A 54 -4.53 -17.44 -9.25
CA GLU A 54 -5.31 -16.32 -8.72
C GLU A 54 -6.00 -16.78 -7.42
N PRO A 55 -6.19 -15.90 -6.43
CA PRO A 55 -6.92 -16.26 -5.22
C PRO A 55 -8.35 -16.67 -5.60
N ASP A 56 -8.62 -17.98 -5.65
CA ASP A 56 -9.90 -18.59 -6.05
C ASP A 56 -11.02 -18.12 -5.12
N TYR A 57 -11.63 -16.99 -5.49
CA TYR A 57 -12.69 -16.36 -4.74
C TYR A 57 -13.92 -17.28 -4.75
N PRO A 58 -14.55 -17.55 -3.61
CA PRO A 58 -15.63 -18.52 -3.55
C PRO A 58 -16.81 -17.98 -4.36
N THR A 59 -17.26 -18.74 -5.36
CA THR A 59 -18.37 -18.37 -6.26
C THR A 59 -19.62 -19.21 -6.01
N GLY A 60 -20.76 -18.75 -6.53
CA GLY A 60 -22.03 -19.49 -6.56
C GLY A 60 -22.54 -19.92 -5.17
N LEU A 61 -23.03 -21.16 -5.06
CA LEU A 61 -23.64 -21.68 -3.83
C LEU A 61 -22.70 -21.66 -2.62
N LYS A 62 -21.37 -21.78 -2.84
CA LYS A 62 -20.39 -21.64 -1.76
C LYS A 62 -20.50 -20.24 -1.15
N LEU A 63 -20.40 -19.19 -1.98
CA LEU A 63 -20.53 -17.79 -1.57
C LEU A 63 -21.87 -17.51 -0.90
N PHE A 64 -22.97 -18.12 -1.38
CA PHE A 64 -24.30 -17.96 -0.78
C PHE A 64 -24.42 -18.59 0.61
N MET A 65 -23.95 -19.83 0.82
CA MET A 65 -23.99 -20.45 2.16
C MET A 65 -23.01 -19.78 3.14
N ILE A 66 -21.84 -19.40 2.64
CA ILE A 66 -20.90 -18.49 3.30
C ILE A 66 -21.63 -17.19 3.69
N GLY A 67 -22.46 -16.68 2.77
CA GLY A 67 -23.34 -15.53 2.91
C GLY A 67 -24.50 -15.67 3.90
N LEU A 68 -24.99 -16.87 4.12
CA LEU A 68 -26.12 -17.14 5.02
C LEU A 68 -25.67 -17.46 6.45
N GLY A 69 -24.57 -18.21 6.60
CA GLY A 69 -23.88 -18.34 7.88
C GLY A 69 -23.29 -17.01 8.35
N LEU A 70 -22.94 -16.14 7.40
CA LEU A 70 -22.81 -14.70 7.59
C LEU A 70 -24.07 -14.19 8.34
N CYS A 71 -25.26 -14.24 7.74
CA CYS A 71 -26.43 -13.53 8.26
C CYS A 71 -26.67 -13.74 9.75
N PHE A 72 -26.78 -15.00 10.15
CA PHE A 72 -27.19 -15.34 11.50
C PHE A 72 -26.20 -14.91 12.59
N ALA A 73 -24.88 -15.03 12.39
CA ALA A 73 -23.92 -14.68 13.44
C ALA A 73 -23.95 -13.19 13.82
N VAL A 74 -24.01 -12.30 12.83
CA VAL A 74 -24.07 -10.84 13.06
C VAL A 74 -25.49 -10.37 13.37
N LEU A 75 -26.52 -11.06 12.85
CA LEU A 75 -27.91 -10.82 13.25
C LEU A 75 -28.13 -11.12 14.74
N CYS A 76 -27.71 -12.30 15.23
CA CYS A 76 -27.83 -12.66 16.65
C CYS A 76 -27.09 -11.66 17.55
N SER A 77 -25.86 -11.27 17.17
CA SER A 77 -25.07 -10.28 17.91
C SER A 77 -25.77 -8.92 18.01
N ASN A 78 -26.39 -8.42 16.92
CA ASN A 78 -27.12 -7.15 16.94
C ASN A 78 -28.53 -7.25 17.53
N LEU A 79 -29.17 -8.42 17.46
CA LEU A 79 -30.45 -8.70 18.13
C LEU A 79 -30.27 -8.67 19.65
N ASP A 80 -29.25 -9.32 20.18
CA ASP A 80 -28.87 -9.26 21.59
C ASP A 80 -28.52 -7.81 22.04
N ARG A 81 -27.81 -7.04 21.21
CA ARG A 81 -27.50 -5.62 21.45
C ARG A 81 -28.74 -4.71 21.51
N SER A 82 -29.83 -5.06 20.79
CA SER A 82 -31.01 -4.20 20.60
C SER A 82 -32.24 -4.61 21.41
N ILE A 83 -32.48 -5.92 21.61
CA ILE A 83 -33.62 -6.44 22.39
C ILE A 83 -33.62 -5.90 23.83
N LEU A 84 -32.43 -5.64 24.39
CA LEU A 84 -32.29 -5.14 25.74
C LEU A 84 -32.94 -3.77 25.96
N GLY A 85 -32.84 -2.83 25.01
CA GLY A 85 -33.48 -1.50 25.16
C GLY A 85 -35.00 -1.57 25.34
N VAL A 86 -35.62 -2.64 24.83
CA VAL A 86 -37.04 -2.95 24.99
C VAL A 86 -37.31 -3.73 26.29
N ALA A 87 -36.46 -4.70 26.64
CA ALA A 87 -36.64 -5.62 27.77
C ALA A 87 -36.16 -5.09 29.14
N THR A 88 -35.21 -4.15 29.17
CA THR A 88 -34.62 -3.56 30.38
C THR A 88 -35.65 -3.23 31.48
N PRO A 89 -36.79 -2.57 31.19
CA PRO A 89 -37.73 -2.23 32.26
C PRO A 89 -38.38 -3.47 32.90
N GLN A 90 -38.62 -4.53 32.14
CA GLN A 90 -39.21 -5.79 32.65
C GLN A 90 -38.19 -6.59 33.46
N ILE A 91 -36.96 -6.74 32.93
CA ILE A 91 -35.82 -7.38 33.62
C ILE A 91 -35.58 -6.74 34.99
N THR A 92 -35.64 -5.41 35.05
CA THR A 92 -35.43 -4.65 36.28
C THR A 92 -36.55 -4.88 37.30
N THR A 93 -37.81 -4.99 36.86
CA THR A 93 -38.94 -5.34 37.73
C THR A 93 -38.82 -6.76 38.29
N GLU A 94 -38.33 -7.73 37.51
CA GLU A 94 -38.20 -9.12 37.95
C GLU A 94 -37.06 -9.34 38.94
N PHE A 95 -35.90 -8.71 38.75
CA PHE A 95 -34.79 -8.75 39.72
C PHE A 95 -34.91 -7.72 40.87
N GLY A 96 -35.79 -6.73 40.76
CA GLY A 96 -35.97 -5.65 41.75
C GLY A 96 -34.81 -4.64 41.84
N SER A 97 -33.89 -4.67 40.88
CA SER A 97 -32.56 -4.05 40.94
C SER A 97 -32.45 -2.74 40.15
N PHE A 98 -33.23 -1.73 40.56
CA PHE A 98 -33.37 -0.47 39.80
C PHE A 98 -32.08 0.36 39.59
N GLY A 99 -31.04 0.15 40.40
CA GLY A 99 -29.72 0.79 40.19
C GLY A 99 -28.90 0.19 39.04
N ASP A 100 -29.26 -1.00 38.56
CA ASP A 100 -28.46 -1.79 37.61
C ASP A 100 -28.84 -1.57 36.14
N ILE A 101 -29.89 -0.79 35.88
CA ILE A 101 -30.42 -0.44 34.55
C ILE A 101 -29.29 -0.07 33.57
N GLY A 102 -28.38 0.82 33.98
CA GLY A 102 -27.26 1.26 33.15
C GLY A 102 -26.21 0.18 32.88
N TRP A 103 -26.08 -0.82 33.77
CA TRP A 103 -25.09 -1.90 33.63
C TRP A 103 -25.48 -2.96 32.61
N TYR A 104 -26.76 -3.31 32.48
CA TYR A 104 -27.19 -4.32 31.51
C TYR A 104 -26.74 -3.98 30.07
N GLY A 105 -26.84 -2.70 29.71
CA GLY A 105 -26.34 -2.17 28.43
C GLY A 105 -24.82 -1.97 28.46
N SER A 106 -24.30 -1.24 29.45
CA SER A 106 -22.91 -0.79 29.47
C SER A 106 -21.90 -1.93 29.63
N ALA A 107 -22.22 -3.02 30.34
CA ALA A 107 -21.27 -4.13 30.55
C ALA A 107 -20.86 -4.82 29.24
N TYR A 108 -21.82 -5.03 28.33
CA TYR A 108 -21.59 -5.59 27.00
C TYR A 108 -20.76 -4.63 26.12
N LEU A 109 -21.08 -3.33 26.16
CA LEU A 109 -20.40 -2.32 25.34
C LEU A 109 -18.98 -2.03 25.83
N LEU A 110 -18.76 -2.07 27.15
CA LEU A 110 -17.48 -1.94 27.82
C LEU A 110 -16.52 -3.08 27.43
N THR A 111 -16.93 -4.34 27.57
CA THR A 111 -16.06 -5.47 27.17
C THR A 111 -15.82 -5.48 25.66
N SER A 112 -16.81 -5.04 24.88
CA SER A 112 -16.64 -4.89 23.42
C SER A 112 -15.56 -3.86 23.08
N CYS A 113 -15.72 -2.64 23.59
CA CYS A 113 -14.79 -1.52 23.46
C CYS A 113 -13.35 -1.93 23.79
N CYS A 114 -13.11 -2.52 24.96
CA CYS A 114 -11.76 -2.91 25.37
C CYS A 114 -11.16 -4.07 24.55
N SER A 115 -11.99 -4.88 23.88
CA SER A 115 -11.56 -6.04 23.09
C SER A 115 -11.36 -5.73 21.60
N GLN A 116 -11.85 -4.58 21.12
CA GLN A 116 -11.89 -4.24 19.70
C GLN A 116 -10.50 -4.21 19.03
N MET A 117 -9.52 -3.61 19.70
CA MET A 117 -8.13 -3.52 19.23
C MET A 117 -7.36 -4.83 19.43
N PHE A 118 -7.73 -5.63 20.45
CA PHE A 118 -7.19 -6.97 20.65
C PHE A 118 -7.55 -7.89 19.48
N PHE A 119 -8.83 -7.98 19.12
CA PHE A 119 -9.27 -8.79 17.99
C PHE A 119 -8.67 -8.32 16.65
N GLY A 120 -8.55 -7.01 16.42
CA GLY A 120 -7.89 -6.47 15.22
C GLY A 120 -6.46 -7.01 15.02
N LYS A 121 -5.65 -7.06 16.10
CA LYS A 121 -4.28 -7.63 16.05
C LYS A 121 -4.24 -9.16 16.01
N VAL A 122 -5.15 -9.84 16.71
CA VAL A 122 -5.27 -11.32 16.68
C VAL A 122 -5.59 -11.79 15.27
N TYR A 123 -6.54 -11.14 14.59
CA TYR A 123 -6.95 -11.46 13.23
C TYR A 123 -5.90 -11.17 12.14
N ALA A 124 -4.96 -10.25 12.39
CA ALA A 124 -3.83 -9.99 11.51
C ALA A 124 -2.73 -11.07 11.58
N HIS A 125 -2.72 -11.94 12.59
CA HIS A 125 -1.61 -12.87 12.86
C HIS A 125 -2.01 -14.35 13.01
N PHE A 126 -3.30 -14.68 13.06
CA PHE A 126 -3.81 -16.05 13.19
C PHE A 126 -4.85 -16.41 12.12
N ASP A 127 -5.18 -17.71 12.02
CA ASP A 127 -6.27 -18.19 11.16
C ASP A 127 -7.61 -17.58 11.58
N VAL A 128 -8.12 -16.71 10.70
CA VAL A 128 -9.36 -15.96 10.85
C VAL A 128 -10.55 -16.89 11.12
N LYS A 129 -10.58 -18.10 10.54
CA LYS A 129 -11.66 -19.07 10.73
C LYS A 129 -11.73 -19.59 12.17
N ARG A 130 -10.59 -20.00 12.73
CA ARG A 130 -10.51 -20.47 14.14
C ARG A 130 -10.86 -19.36 15.13
N ILE A 131 -10.34 -18.16 14.92
CA ILE A 131 -10.62 -17.02 15.80
C ILE A 131 -12.11 -16.67 15.77
N PHE A 132 -12.74 -16.58 14.58
CA PHE A 132 -14.17 -16.31 14.46
C PHE A 132 -15.04 -17.36 15.16
N LEU A 133 -14.76 -18.65 14.96
CA LEU A 133 -15.50 -19.73 15.63
C LEU A 133 -15.30 -19.72 17.16
N SER A 134 -14.11 -19.32 17.65
CA SER A 134 -13.88 -19.16 19.08
C SER A 134 -14.65 -17.96 19.68
N ALA A 135 -14.74 -16.85 18.94
CA ALA A 135 -15.50 -15.68 19.34
C ALA A 135 -17.01 -15.96 19.37
N LEU A 136 -17.51 -16.73 18.38
CA LEU A 136 -18.88 -17.23 18.37
C LEU A 136 -19.17 -18.11 19.58
N ALA A 137 -18.29 -19.07 19.91
CA ALA A 137 -18.47 -19.90 21.11
C ALA A 137 -18.51 -19.08 22.41
N VAL A 138 -17.69 -18.01 22.53
CA VAL A 138 -17.73 -17.09 23.69
C VAL A 138 -19.04 -16.30 23.74
N PHE A 139 -19.56 -15.84 22.58
CA PHE A 139 -20.84 -15.15 22.50
C PHE A 139 -22.02 -16.05 22.93
N GLU A 140 -22.07 -17.29 22.45
CA GLU A 140 -23.08 -18.27 22.84
C GLU A 140 -23.03 -18.59 24.35
N ILE A 141 -21.82 -18.74 24.93
CA ILE A 141 -21.65 -18.94 26.39
C ILE A 141 -22.19 -17.72 27.16
N GLY A 142 -21.89 -16.49 26.72
CA GLY A 142 -22.43 -15.27 27.33
C GLY A 142 -23.97 -15.19 27.25
N SER A 143 -24.54 -15.59 26.10
CA SER A 143 -25.98 -15.61 25.86
C SER A 143 -26.69 -16.65 26.74
N VAL A 144 -26.11 -17.84 26.92
CA VAL A 144 -26.60 -18.88 27.84
C VAL A 144 -26.53 -18.42 29.30
N LEU A 145 -25.45 -17.73 29.70
CA LEU A 145 -25.35 -17.13 31.03
C LEU A 145 -26.43 -16.06 31.27
N CYS A 146 -26.73 -15.23 30.28
CA CYS A 146 -27.84 -14.26 30.36
C CYS A 146 -29.19 -14.96 30.50
N ALA A 147 -29.46 -15.99 29.69
CA ALA A 147 -30.74 -16.71 29.67
C ALA A 147 -30.99 -17.56 30.93
N ALA A 148 -29.93 -17.96 31.65
CA ALA A 148 -30.01 -18.75 32.88
C ALA A 148 -29.76 -17.93 34.16
N ALA A 149 -29.67 -16.59 34.08
CA ALA A 149 -29.28 -15.73 35.19
C ALA A 149 -30.31 -15.72 36.34
N PRO A 150 -29.94 -16.16 37.57
CA PRO A 150 -30.82 -16.09 38.73
C PRO A 150 -30.78 -14.73 39.45
N SER A 151 -29.97 -13.78 38.98
CA SER A 151 -29.80 -12.45 39.57
C SER A 151 -29.26 -11.42 38.58
N SER A 152 -29.46 -10.14 38.92
CA SER A 152 -28.90 -8.97 38.22
C SER A 152 -27.39 -9.10 37.94
N ASP A 153 -26.59 -9.40 38.96
CA ASP A 153 -25.14 -9.59 38.84
C ASP A 153 -24.77 -10.69 37.82
N CYS A 154 -25.52 -11.80 37.82
CA CYS A 154 -25.26 -12.91 36.91
C CYS A 154 -25.59 -12.53 35.45
N LEU A 155 -26.68 -11.78 35.24
CA LEU A 155 -26.99 -11.20 33.95
C LEU A 155 -25.88 -10.24 33.48
N ILE A 156 -25.42 -9.32 34.34
CA ILE A 156 -24.34 -8.37 34.03
C ILE A 156 -23.05 -9.10 33.62
N VAL A 157 -22.68 -10.18 34.31
CA VAL A 157 -21.53 -11.03 33.95
C VAL A 157 -21.76 -11.74 32.61
N GLY A 158 -22.96 -12.28 32.36
CA GLY A 158 -23.31 -12.87 31.05
C GLY A 158 -23.20 -11.87 29.91
N ARG A 159 -23.71 -10.64 30.10
CA ARG A 159 -23.63 -9.52 29.14
C ARG A 159 -22.18 -9.14 28.85
N ALA A 160 -21.32 -9.12 29.86
CA ALA A 160 -19.89 -8.86 29.71
C ALA A 160 -19.19 -9.94 28.87
N VAL A 161 -19.50 -11.23 29.08
CA VAL A 161 -18.96 -12.34 28.27
C VAL A 161 -19.50 -12.29 26.83
N ALA A 162 -20.78 -11.98 26.64
CA ALA A 162 -21.38 -11.85 25.32
C ALA A 162 -20.70 -10.74 24.48
N GLY A 163 -20.43 -9.56 25.07
CA GLY A 163 -19.75 -8.45 24.39
C GLY A 163 -18.33 -8.78 23.90
N LEU A 164 -17.58 -9.58 24.68
CA LEU A 164 -16.28 -10.09 24.28
C LEU A 164 -16.37 -10.96 23.01
N GLY A 165 -17.35 -11.88 22.95
CA GLY A 165 -17.59 -12.72 21.78
C GLY A 165 -18.11 -11.93 20.57
N ALA A 166 -19.11 -11.07 20.79
CA ALA A 166 -19.71 -10.19 19.78
C ALA A 166 -18.68 -9.35 19.02
N THR A 167 -17.64 -8.88 19.71
CA THR A 167 -16.55 -8.10 19.13
C THR A 167 -15.68 -8.92 18.19
N GLY A 168 -15.36 -10.15 18.57
CA GLY A 168 -14.64 -11.08 17.70
C GLY A 168 -15.47 -11.50 16.48
N ILE A 169 -16.78 -11.72 16.64
CA ILE A 169 -17.71 -11.94 15.51
C ILE A 169 -17.67 -10.73 14.56
N SER A 170 -17.89 -9.52 15.08
CA SER A 170 -18.10 -8.32 14.26
C SER A 170 -16.82 -7.84 13.57
N THR A 171 -15.66 -7.93 14.23
CA THR A 171 -14.35 -7.66 13.61
C THR A 171 -14.00 -8.71 12.56
N GLY A 172 -14.27 -9.98 12.86
CA GLY A 172 -14.02 -11.09 11.96
C GLY A 172 -14.83 -10.97 10.69
N ALA A 173 -16.15 -10.75 10.82
CA ALA A 173 -17.08 -10.53 9.72
C ALA A 173 -16.48 -9.65 8.62
N LEU A 174 -16.10 -8.42 8.97
CA LEU A 174 -15.61 -7.42 8.02
C LEU A 174 -14.26 -7.80 7.38
N LEU A 175 -13.33 -8.37 8.15
CA LEU A 175 -12.05 -8.84 7.60
C LEU A 175 -12.23 -10.00 6.62
N ILE A 176 -13.09 -10.96 6.97
CA ILE A 176 -13.23 -12.14 6.12
C ILE A 176 -13.92 -11.75 4.80
N ILE A 177 -14.82 -10.76 4.80
CA ILE A 177 -15.39 -10.17 3.57
C ILE A 177 -14.31 -9.52 2.70
N SER A 178 -13.44 -8.69 3.30
CA SER A 178 -12.39 -7.99 2.54
C SER A 178 -11.36 -8.95 1.94
N ARG A 179 -11.11 -10.10 2.58
CA ARG A 179 -10.30 -11.21 2.04
C ARG A 179 -11.03 -12.11 1.03
N SER A 180 -12.37 -12.10 0.99
CA SER A 180 -13.16 -12.96 0.10
C SER A 180 -13.56 -12.33 -1.23
N MET A 181 -13.42 -11.01 -1.42
CA MET A 181 -13.85 -10.32 -2.65
C MET A 181 -12.95 -9.12 -3.07
N PRO A 182 -12.80 -8.85 -4.39
CA PRO A 182 -12.07 -7.71 -4.93
C PRO A 182 -12.55 -6.34 -4.43
N VAL A 183 -11.64 -5.37 -4.36
CA VAL A 183 -11.85 -4.04 -3.77
C VAL A 183 -13.10 -3.33 -4.31
N SER A 184 -13.30 -3.34 -5.62
CA SER A 184 -14.42 -2.68 -6.32
C SER A 184 -15.81 -3.27 -6.01
N GLN A 185 -15.87 -4.51 -5.49
CA GLN A 185 -17.14 -5.15 -5.11
C GLN A 185 -17.45 -4.99 -3.61
N ARG A 186 -16.45 -4.73 -2.77
CA ARG A 186 -16.61 -4.56 -1.32
C ARG A 186 -17.72 -3.58 -0.92
N PRO A 187 -17.91 -2.40 -1.52
CA PRO A 187 -18.98 -1.48 -1.12
C PRO A 187 -20.38 -2.10 -1.19
N LYS A 188 -20.66 -2.90 -2.24
CA LYS A 188 -21.97 -3.53 -2.47
C LYS A 188 -22.26 -4.60 -1.43
N TYR A 189 -21.28 -5.44 -1.15
CA TYR A 189 -21.42 -6.51 -0.17
C TYR A 189 -21.38 -5.98 1.27
N THR A 190 -20.45 -5.08 1.61
CA THR A 190 -20.41 -4.40 2.92
C THR A 190 -21.74 -3.67 3.22
N ALA A 191 -22.39 -3.08 2.23
CA ALA A 191 -23.71 -2.47 2.39
C ALA A 191 -24.84 -3.51 2.62
N MET A 192 -24.85 -4.61 1.86
CA MET A 192 -25.71 -5.78 2.13
C MET A 192 -25.44 -6.40 3.51
N ILE A 193 -24.25 -6.16 4.08
CA ILE A 193 -23.80 -6.70 5.36
C ILE A 193 -24.17 -5.83 6.55
N GLY A 194 -24.41 -4.53 6.33
CA GLY A 194 -25.06 -3.66 7.31
C GLY A 194 -26.51 -4.09 7.64
N ALA A 195 -27.17 -4.81 6.72
CA ALA A 195 -28.47 -5.44 6.96
C ALA A 195 -28.38 -6.69 7.87
N ALA A 196 -27.16 -7.26 8.05
CA ALA A 196 -26.66 -8.23 9.03
C ALA A 196 -25.93 -9.41 8.38
N MET A 197 -24.57 -9.50 8.39
CA MET A 197 -23.86 -10.75 8.05
C MET A 197 -22.33 -10.94 8.52
N GLY A 198 -21.81 -12.19 8.76
CA GLY A 198 -20.45 -12.65 9.29
C GLY A 198 -19.43 -13.71 8.63
N VAL A 199 -19.75 -14.62 7.67
CA VAL A 199 -18.90 -15.35 6.65
C VAL A 199 -17.99 -16.58 7.01
N ARG A 200 -17.52 -17.33 5.99
CA ARG A 200 -16.41 -18.35 6.00
C ARG A 200 -15.59 -18.31 4.67
N LEU A 201 -14.39 -18.93 4.65
CA LEU A 201 -13.27 -18.74 3.70
C LEU A 201 -12.89 -19.92 2.76
N PRO A 202 -12.17 -19.65 1.64
CA PRO A 202 -11.07 -20.45 1.09
C PRO A 202 -9.75 -20.19 1.84
N GLU A 203 -8.87 -21.20 1.96
CA GLU A 203 -7.71 -21.17 2.86
C GLU A 203 -6.39 -21.48 2.12
N LYS A 204 -5.55 -20.46 1.89
CA LYS A 204 -4.13 -20.63 1.51
C LYS A 204 -3.29 -19.64 2.32
N SER A 205 -2.81 -20.08 3.48
CA SER A 205 -1.96 -19.26 4.34
C SER A 205 -0.56 -19.14 3.73
N ARG A 206 -0.10 -17.89 3.52
CA ARG A 206 1.34 -17.62 3.38
C ARG A 206 1.97 -17.98 4.73
N GLN A 207 2.70 -19.10 4.79
CA GLN A 207 3.37 -19.54 6.01
C GLN A 207 4.65 -18.73 6.28
N ASP A 208 4.49 -17.43 6.49
CA ASP A 208 5.50 -16.66 7.20
C ASP A 208 5.62 -17.28 8.60
N LYS A 209 6.84 -17.70 8.96
CA LYS A 209 7.13 -18.67 10.03
C LYS A 209 6.31 -18.39 11.30
N ALA A 210 5.50 -19.38 11.69
CA ALA A 210 4.53 -19.27 12.79
C ALA A 210 5.16 -18.64 14.05
N ILE A 211 4.74 -17.40 14.33
CA ILE A 211 5.29 -16.58 15.40
C ILE A 211 4.99 -17.25 16.74
N SER A 212 6.02 -17.51 17.56
CA SER A 212 5.85 -18.11 18.88
C SER A 212 4.92 -17.25 19.75
N TRP A 213 4.08 -17.86 20.60
CA TRP A 213 3.19 -17.13 21.51
C TRP A 213 3.91 -16.04 22.32
N ALA A 214 5.17 -16.26 22.71
CA ALA A 214 5.99 -15.27 23.42
C ALA A 214 6.47 -14.10 22.54
N GLN A 215 6.58 -14.28 21.22
CA GLN A 215 6.85 -13.22 20.25
C GLN A 215 5.55 -12.49 19.84
N PHE A 216 4.44 -13.21 19.70
CA PHE A 216 3.11 -12.63 19.47
C PHE A 216 2.72 -11.71 20.64
N ALA A 217 2.92 -12.16 21.89
CA ALA A 217 2.72 -11.36 23.10
C ALA A 217 3.63 -10.12 23.23
N ARG A 218 4.64 -9.96 22.35
CA ARG A 218 5.46 -8.74 22.23
C ARG A 218 5.00 -7.80 21.10
N LYS A 219 4.28 -8.31 20.09
CA LYS A 219 3.63 -7.50 19.03
C LYS A 219 2.26 -6.96 19.47
N LEU A 220 1.60 -7.67 20.38
CA LEU A 220 0.35 -7.25 20.98
C LEU A 220 0.66 -6.38 22.21
N ASP A 221 0.17 -5.14 22.22
CA ASP A 221 0.29 -4.20 23.33
C ASP A 221 -0.63 -4.62 24.49
N LEU A 222 -0.25 -5.72 25.15
CA LEU A 222 -0.95 -6.25 26.33
C LEU A 222 -0.99 -5.22 27.45
N VAL A 223 0.07 -4.42 27.60
CA VAL A 223 0.16 -3.36 28.62
C VAL A 223 -0.86 -2.25 28.32
N GLY A 224 -0.89 -1.74 27.09
CA GLY A 224 -1.89 -0.77 26.64
C GLY A 224 -3.32 -1.29 26.78
N ASN A 225 -3.60 -2.53 26.40
CA ASN A 225 -4.93 -3.12 26.54
C ASN A 225 -5.36 -3.32 28.01
N ILE A 226 -4.45 -3.78 28.87
CA ILE A 226 -4.71 -3.96 30.31
C ILE A 226 -4.91 -2.62 31.04
N ILE A 227 -4.28 -1.53 30.56
CA ILE A 227 -4.44 -0.18 31.12
C ILE A 227 -5.72 0.50 30.60
N LEU A 228 -6.14 0.21 29.36
CA LEU A 228 -7.33 0.79 28.74
C LEU A 228 -8.62 0.41 29.48
N LEU A 229 -8.77 -0.85 29.90
CA LEU A 229 -9.98 -1.34 30.58
C LEU A 229 -10.26 -0.60 31.91
N PRO A 230 -9.32 -0.48 32.87
CA PRO A 230 -9.48 0.35 34.06
C PRO A 230 -9.82 1.81 33.77
N ALA A 231 -9.24 2.42 32.72
CA ALA A 231 -9.56 3.80 32.35
C ALA A 231 -11.05 3.96 31.97
N VAL A 232 -11.55 3.12 31.05
CA VAL A 232 -12.96 3.17 30.63
C VAL A 232 -13.90 2.81 31.78
N VAL A 233 -13.55 1.81 32.60
CA VAL A 233 -14.29 1.44 33.83
C VAL A 233 -14.42 2.63 34.78
N CYS A 234 -13.33 3.35 35.07
CA CYS A 234 -13.36 4.51 35.96
C CYS A 234 -14.18 5.68 35.39
N LEU A 235 -14.12 5.91 34.08
CA LEU A 235 -14.95 6.92 33.41
C LEU A 235 -16.44 6.59 33.54
N LEU A 236 -16.85 5.36 33.19
CA LEU A 236 -18.26 4.96 33.24
C LEU A 236 -18.82 4.95 34.67
N LEU A 237 -18.05 4.44 35.66
CA LEU A 237 -18.43 4.50 37.07
C LEU A 237 -18.64 5.95 37.55
N ALA A 238 -17.77 6.88 37.16
CA ALA A 238 -17.92 8.29 37.54
C ALA A 238 -19.19 8.91 36.95
N LEU A 239 -19.47 8.65 35.67
CA LEU A 239 -20.63 9.16 34.95
C LEU A 239 -21.96 8.54 35.44
N GLN A 240 -21.96 7.24 35.76
CA GLN A 240 -23.18 6.53 36.18
C GLN A 240 -23.54 6.78 37.66
N TRP A 241 -22.56 7.03 38.54
CA TRP A 241 -22.80 7.30 39.97
C TRP A 241 -22.92 8.78 40.34
N GLY A 242 -22.29 9.69 39.59
CA GLY A 242 -22.20 11.12 39.93
C GLY A 242 -23.51 11.86 39.68
N GLY A 243 -24.25 12.24 40.72
CA GLY A 243 -25.56 12.90 40.63
C GLY A 243 -26.74 11.98 40.98
N THR A 244 -26.57 10.67 40.87
CA THR A 244 -27.59 9.64 41.12
C THR A 244 -27.39 8.98 42.49
N ILE A 245 -26.25 8.29 42.69
CA ILE A 245 -25.89 7.58 43.94
C ILE A 245 -25.05 8.48 44.85
N TYR A 246 -24.14 9.26 44.27
CA TYR A 246 -23.25 10.16 44.99
C TYR A 246 -23.25 11.54 44.32
N ALA A 247 -23.38 12.63 45.07
CA ALA A 247 -23.24 13.97 44.50
C ALA A 247 -21.88 14.14 43.78
N TRP A 248 -21.82 14.94 42.71
CA TRP A 248 -20.61 15.12 41.88
C TRP A 248 -19.36 15.57 42.65
N ASN A 249 -19.53 16.23 43.80
CA ASN A 249 -18.44 16.65 44.70
C ASN A 249 -17.99 15.55 45.69
N ASN A 250 -18.55 14.33 45.61
CA ASN A 250 -18.15 13.20 46.43
C ASN A 250 -16.76 12.72 46.03
N TRP A 251 -15.91 12.41 47.01
CA TRP A 251 -14.54 11.95 46.78
C TRP A 251 -14.46 10.72 45.87
N ARG A 252 -15.49 9.85 45.83
CA ARG A 252 -15.53 8.69 44.94
C ARG A 252 -15.57 9.10 43.46
N CYS A 253 -16.47 10.00 43.09
CA CYS A 253 -16.60 10.50 41.72
C CYS A 253 -15.34 11.25 41.29
N ILE A 254 -14.81 12.12 42.17
CA ILE A 254 -13.56 12.86 41.93
C ILE A 254 -12.38 11.90 41.77
N LEU A 255 -12.24 10.89 42.64
CA LEU A 255 -11.17 9.89 42.57
C LEU A 255 -11.25 9.07 41.27
N LEU A 256 -12.44 8.62 40.87
CA LEU A 256 -12.64 7.89 39.62
C LEU A 256 -12.25 8.73 38.39
N LEU A 257 -12.61 10.01 38.35
CA LEU A 257 -12.20 10.93 37.29
C LEU A 257 -10.68 11.20 37.29
N CYS A 258 -10.06 11.34 38.47
CA CYS A 258 -8.62 11.49 38.61
C CYS A 258 -7.86 10.22 38.17
N ILE A 259 -8.34 9.03 38.54
CA ILE A 259 -7.78 7.75 38.09
C ILE A 259 -7.93 7.64 36.57
N PHE A 260 -9.11 7.91 36.01
CA PHE A 260 -9.33 7.94 34.56
C PHE A 260 -8.33 8.87 33.85
N GLY A 261 -8.15 10.10 34.33
CA GLY A 261 -7.22 11.06 33.76
C GLY A 261 -5.75 10.60 33.80
N VAL A 262 -5.30 10.09 34.95
CA VAL A 262 -3.91 9.60 35.12
C VAL A 262 -3.67 8.33 34.29
N VAL A 263 -4.57 7.36 34.34
CA VAL A 263 -4.46 6.09 33.62
C VAL A 263 -4.55 6.30 32.11
N SER A 264 -5.41 7.21 31.63
CA SER A 264 -5.47 7.59 30.21
C SER A 264 -4.24 8.36 29.74
N LEU A 265 -3.63 9.20 30.58
CA LEU A 265 -2.36 9.85 30.26
C LEU A 265 -1.21 8.84 30.16
N VAL A 266 -1.12 7.90 31.10
CA VAL A 266 -0.16 6.78 31.06
C VAL A 266 -0.38 5.93 29.80
N TRP A 267 -1.63 5.60 29.48
CA TRP A 267 -1.99 4.89 28.25
C TRP A 267 -1.52 5.65 27.01
N ALA A 268 -1.84 6.94 26.88
CA ALA A 268 -1.45 7.77 25.75
C ALA A 268 0.08 7.85 25.59
N VAL A 269 0.83 7.97 26.70
CA VAL A 269 2.31 7.94 26.67
C VAL A 269 2.84 6.59 26.18
N ILE A 270 2.19 5.48 26.54
CA ILE A 270 2.53 4.15 25.99
C ILE A 270 2.21 4.09 24.50
N GLN A 271 1.04 4.56 24.05
CA GLN A 271 0.65 4.56 22.65
C GLN A 271 1.59 5.39 21.76
N VAL A 272 2.06 6.55 22.25
CA VAL A 272 3.03 7.40 21.54
C VAL A 272 4.42 6.75 21.48
N ARG A 273 4.84 6.02 22.52
CA ARG A 273 6.17 5.39 22.60
C ARG A 273 6.27 4.02 21.94
N GLY A 274 5.19 3.26 21.83
CA GLY A 274 5.17 1.89 21.28
C GLY A 274 5.27 1.80 19.75
N GLY A 275 5.17 2.93 19.03
CA GLY A 275 5.26 2.98 17.56
C GLY A 275 4.19 2.14 16.87
N ASP A 276 4.61 1.24 15.97
CA ASP A 276 3.72 0.30 15.28
C ASP A 276 3.22 -0.85 16.17
N ASN A 277 3.89 -1.12 17.31
CA ASN A 277 3.48 -2.17 18.25
C ASN A 277 2.38 -1.72 19.21
N SER A 278 2.13 -0.41 19.35
CA SER A 278 1.05 0.18 20.19
C SER A 278 -0.34 -0.40 19.89
N THR A 279 -1.25 -0.42 20.88
CA THR A 279 -2.68 -0.76 20.70
C THR A 279 -3.31 0.02 19.53
N VAL A 280 -3.10 1.34 19.49
CA VAL A 280 -3.51 2.24 18.40
C VAL A 280 -2.26 2.90 17.80
N PRO A 281 -1.72 2.39 16.68
CA PRO A 281 -0.57 2.98 16.03
C PRO A 281 -0.82 4.41 15.55
N MET A 282 -0.02 5.34 16.06
CA MET A 282 -0.15 6.79 15.83
C MET A 282 -0.07 7.20 14.35
N ARG A 283 0.43 6.32 13.46
CA ARG A 283 0.39 6.54 12.01
C ARG A 283 -1.03 6.64 11.46
N LEU A 284 -1.96 5.84 11.97
CA LEU A 284 -3.37 5.85 11.50
C LEU A 284 -4.12 7.09 11.99
N LEU A 285 -3.87 7.53 13.23
CA LEU A 285 -4.47 8.75 13.77
C LEU A 285 -3.98 10.05 13.09
N LYS A 286 -2.83 10.00 12.40
CA LYS A 286 -2.36 11.10 11.53
C LYS A 286 -3.08 11.16 10.18
N ILE A 287 -3.75 10.09 9.75
CA ILE A 287 -4.52 10.08 8.50
C ILE A 287 -5.86 10.78 8.76
N ARG A 288 -6.01 12.00 8.24
CA ARG A 288 -7.19 12.87 8.49
C ARG A 288 -8.52 12.16 8.25
N SER A 289 -8.62 11.35 7.19
CA SER A 289 -9.84 10.61 6.84
C SER A 289 -10.21 9.54 7.88
N ILE A 290 -9.23 8.87 8.50
CA ILE A 290 -9.49 7.92 9.62
C ILE A 290 -9.97 8.69 10.84
N LEU A 291 -9.29 9.79 11.19
CA LEU A 291 -9.68 10.61 12.34
C LEU A 291 -11.10 11.19 12.18
N ALA A 292 -11.44 11.65 10.97
CA ALA A 292 -12.78 12.12 10.61
C ALA A 292 -13.84 11.02 10.70
N ALA A 293 -13.58 9.84 10.13
CA ALA A 293 -14.49 8.69 10.20
C ALA A 293 -14.67 8.18 11.64
N THR A 294 -13.60 8.20 12.45
CA THR A 294 -13.62 7.86 13.89
C THR A 294 -14.48 8.85 14.68
N TRP A 295 -14.33 10.17 14.47
CA TRP A 295 -15.17 11.19 15.12
C TRP A 295 -16.63 11.07 14.68
N PHE A 296 -16.87 10.89 13.38
CA PHE A 296 -18.21 10.69 12.85
C PHE A 296 -18.90 9.47 13.48
N ALA A 297 -18.19 8.33 13.56
CA ALA A 297 -18.69 7.12 14.22
C ALA A 297 -19.01 7.38 15.70
N PHE A 298 -18.11 8.04 16.43
CA PHE A 298 -18.34 8.43 17.82
C PHE A 298 -19.64 9.24 17.97
N CYS A 299 -19.87 10.25 17.13
CA CYS A 299 -21.09 11.05 17.19
C CYS A 299 -22.35 10.28 16.76
N ILE A 300 -22.34 9.62 15.59
CA ILE A 300 -23.57 9.06 14.99
C ILE A 300 -24.07 7.81 15.72
N PHE A 301 -23.16 6.95 16.20
CA PHE A 301 -23.55 5.79 17.01
C PHE A 301 -23.99 6.20 18.41
N GLY A 302 -23.39 7.24 19.01
CA GLY A 302 -23.86 7.82 20.28
C GLY A 302 -25.31 8.29 20.20
N MET A 303 -25.66 9.02 19.12
CA MET A 303 -27.06 9.38 18.83
C MET A 303 -27.96 8.15 18.67
N LEU A 304 -27.54 7.14 17.90
CA LEU A 304 -28.33 5.92 17.70
C LEU A 304 -28.59 5.17 19.01
N PHE A 305 -27.60 5.07 19.89
CA PHE A 305 -27.74 4.41 21.19
C PHE A 305 -28.75 5.12 22.10
N ILE A 306 -28.68 6.45 22.18
CA ILE A 306 -29.66 7.27 22.93
C ILE A 306 -31.08 6.97 22.44
N GLN A 307 -31.29 7.03 21.13
CA GLN A 307 -32.62 6.79 20.55
C GLN A 307 -33.09 5.35 20.78
N SER A 308 -32.21 4.36 20.61
CA SER A 308 -32.51 2.93 20.78
C SER A 308 -32.95 2.55 22.19
N TYR A 309 -32.48 3.25 23.23
CA TYR A 309 -32.88 3.01 24.62
C TYR A 309 -34.06 3.89 25.07
N TYR A 310 -34.05 5.18 24.75
CA TYR A 310 -35.06 6.11 25.31
C TYR A 310 -36.36 6.20 24.51
N VAL A 311 -36.37 5.82 23.21
CA VAL A 311 -37.63 5.74 22.44
C VAL A 311 -38.55 4.62 22.96
N PRO A 312 -38.07 3.39 23.25
CA PRO A 312 -38.88 2.37 23.93
C PRO A 312 -39.38 2.80 25.31
N ILE A 313 -38.56 3.50 26.10
CA ILE A 313 -38.95 4.03 27.41
C ILE A 313 -40.10 5.03 27.25
N TRP A 314 -40.04 5.94 26.27
CA TRP A 314 -41.13 6.87 25.97
C TRP A 314 -42.43 6.14 25.57
N PHE A 315 -42.36 5.15 24.66
CA PHE A 315 -43.53 4.34 24.29
C PHE A 315 -44.13 3.58 25.48
N GLN A 316 -43.30 2.93 26.30
CA GLN A 316 -43.76 2.09 27.42
C GLN A 316 -44.31 2.91 28.61
N ALA A 317 -43.62 3.99 28.99
CA ALA A 317 -43.98 4.81 30.14
C ALA A 317 -45.05 5.86 29.82
N VAL A 318 -44.87 6.61 28.72
CA VAL A 318 -45.75 7.74 28.34
C VAL A 318 -46.86 7.28 27.39
N GLY A 319 -46.52 6.52 26.35
CA GLY A 319 -47.48 5.96 25.39
C GLY A 319 -48.35 4.83 25.95
N GLY A 320 -47.92 4.19 27.04
CA GLY A 320 -48.61 3.04 27.65
C GLY A 320 -48.49 1.74 26.85
N ASP A 321 -47.56 1.67 25.89
CA ASP A 321 -47.33 0.47 25.08
C ASP A 321 -46.78 -0.69 25.91
N SER A 322 -47.05 -1.92 25.45
CA SER A 322 -46.29 -3.09 25.90
C SER A 322 -44.86 -3.03 25.33
N ALA A 323 -43.89 -3.67 26.00
CA ALA A 323 -42.53 -3.81 25.49
C ALA A 323 -42.52 -4.38 24.05
N TYR A 324 -43.31 -5.43 23.79
CA TYR A 324 -43.50 -6.00 22.45
C TYR A 324 -44.00 -4.98 21.43
N THR A 325 -45.01 -4.16 21.78
CA THR A 325 -45.55 -3.12 20.90
C THR A 325 -44.53 -2.01 20.63
N ALA A 326 -43.77 -1.59 21.64
CA ALA A 326 -42.69 -0.61 21.48
C ALA A 326 -41.57 -1.14 20.58
N GLY A 327 -41.22 -2.44 20.71
CA GLY A 327 -40.28 -3.12 19.82
C GLY A 327 -40.73 -3.17 18.37
N ILE A 328 -42.02 -3.40 18.10
CA ILE A 328 -42.60 -3.31 16.75
C ILE A 328 -42.48 -1.87 16.20
N LYS A 329 -42.72 -0.84 17.03
CA LYS A 329 -42.61 0.56 16.59
C LYS A 329 -41.17 0.96 16.24
N LEU A 330 -40.15 0.37 16.89
CA LEU A 330 -38.74 0.56 16.50
C LEU A 330 -38.39 0.03 15.10
N LEU A 331 -39.19 -0.88 14.52
CA LEU A 331 -38.95 -1.36 13.16
C LEU A 331 -39.03 -0.22 12.12
N ALA A 332 -39.72 0.88 12.43
CA ALA A 332 -39.72 2.09 11.60
C ALA A 332 -38.33 2.76 11.48
N THR A 333 -37.43 2.53 12.45
CA THR A 333 -36.03 2.97 12.34
C THR A 333 -35.19 1.91 11.62
N THR A 334 -35.25 0.65 12.05
CA THR A 334 -34.32 -0.39 11.58
C THR A 334 -34.61 -0.90 10.17
N ALA A 335 -35.87 -0.86 9.70
CA ALA A 335 -36.20 -1.15 8.31
C ALA A 335 -35.59 -0.11 7.35
N GLU A 336 -35.67 1.18 7.71
CA GLU A 336 -35.10 2.26 6.90
C GLU A 336 -33.57 2.21 6.91
N MET A 337 -32.92 1.93 8.04
CA MET A 337 -31.47 1.66 8.07
C MET A 337 -31.08 0.54 7.09
N THR A 338 -31.86 -0.55 7.11
CA THR A 338 -31.66 -1.73 6.25
C THR A 338 -31.81 -1.42 4.76
N VAL A 339 -32.76 -0.55 4.39
CA VAL A 339 -32.97 -0.10 3.00
C VAL A 339 -31.88 0.90 2.56
N PHE A 340 -31.52 1.84 3.44
CA PHE A 340 -30.63 2.94 3.07
C PHE A 340 -29.13 2.58 3.13
N PHE A 341 -28.70 1.54 3.84
CA PHE A 341 -27.31 1.04 3.73
C PHE A 341 -26.95 0.64 2.29
N PRO A 342 -27.69 -0.24 1.57
CA PRO A 342 -27.51 -0.48 0.13
C PRO A 342 -27.54 0.78 -0.74
N ILE A 343 -28.50 1.69 -0.51
CA ILE A 343 -28.63 2.92 -1.29
C ILE A 343 -27.39 3.80 -1.13
N ALA A 344 -26.88 3.97 0.09
CA ALA A 344 -25.67 4.71 0.36
C ALA A 344 -24.43 4.04 -0.24
N GLY A 345 -24.33 2.71 -0.21
CA GLY A 345 -23.26 1.95 -0.88
C GLY A 345 -23.28 2.12 -2.40
N LEU A 346 -24.46 2.09 -3.03
CA LEU A 346 -24.65 2.36 -4.46
C LEU A 346 -24.35 3.82 -4.81
N MET A 347 -24.80 4.78 -4.00
CA MET A 347 -24.54 6.21 -4.19
C MET A 347 -23.05 6.51 -4.12
N THR A 348 -22.34 5.99 -3.10
CA THR A 348 -20.87 6.05 -3.00
C THR A 348 -20.17 5.38 -4.20
N THR A 349 -20.71 4.28 -4.73
CA THR A 349 -20.17 3.61 -5.93
C THR A 349 -20.38 4.43 -7.21
N ALA A 350 -21.50 5.16 -7.32
CA ALA A 350 -21.84 5.96 -8.50
C ALA A 350 -21.21 7.36 -8.49
N MET A 351 -21.00 7.95 -7.31
CA MET A 351 -20.38 9.26 -7.13
C MET A 351 -18.87 9.21 -6.92
N GLY A 352 -18.29 8.03 -6.64
CA GLY A 352 -16.89 7.87 -6.21
C GLY A 352 -16.61 8.27 -4.76
N TYR A 353 -17.47 9.10 -4.15
CA TYR A 353 -17.25 9.69 -2.82
C TYR A 353 -18.24 9.19 -1.76
N TYR A 354 -17.72 8.81 -0.59
CA TYR A 354 -18.53 8.48 0.59
C TYR A 354 -18.96 9.71 1.40
N VAL A 355 -18.24 10.84 1.28
CA VAL A 355 -18.47 12.05 2.08
C VAL A 355 -19.87 12.66 1.87
N PRO A 356 -20.43 12.78 0.64
CA PRO A 356 -21.80 13.27 0.44
C PRO A 356 -22.85 12.44 1.19
N SER A 357 -22.72 11.10 1.15
CA SER A 357 -23.55 10.16 1.90
C SER A 357 -23.49 10.43 3.41
N MET A 358 -22.28 10.68 3.95
CA MET A 358 -22.08 10.96 5.37
C MET A 358 -22.68 12.31 5.79
N ILE A 359 -22.49 13.38 5.01
CA ILE A 359 -23.07 14.70 5.27
C ILE A 359 -24.61 14.63 5.23
N ALA A 360 -25.18 13.97 4.21
CA ALA A 360 -26.62 13.76 4.12
C ALA A 360 -27.16 12.99 5.34
N GLY A 361 -26.47 11.93 5.75
CA GLY A 361 -26.79 11.16 6.94
C GLY A 361 -26.80 12.00 8.21
N SER A 362 -25.77 12.83 8.43
CA SER A 362 -25.69 13.77 9.56
C SER A 362 -26.85 14.77 9.58
N VAL A 363 -27.14 15.42 8.45
CA VAL A 363 -28.22 16.43 8.38
C VAL A 363 -29.58 15.80 8.68
N VAL A 364 -29.89 14.65 8.06
CA VAL A 364 -31.16 13.95 8.28
C VAL A 364 -31.27 13.43 9.73
N SER A 365 -30.19 12.92 10.30
CA SER A 365 -30.12 12.47 11.71
C SER A 365 -30.31 13.61 12.71
N ALA A 366 -29.80 14.81 12.40
CA ALA A 366 -30.01 16.01 13.20
C ALA A 366 -31.48 16.49 13.11
N ILE A 367 -32.08 16.47 11.91
CA ILE A 367 -33.52 16.77 11.74
C ILE A 367 -34.37 15.78 12.55
N ALA A 368 -34.09 14.47 12.45
CA ALA A 368 -34.80 13.43 13.19
C ALA A 368 -34.72 13.64 14.70
N SER A 369 -33.51 13.90 15.23
CA SER A 369 -33.30 14.20 16.66
C SER A 369 -34.02 15.48 17.09
N GLY A 370 -34.07 16.50 16.22
CA GLY A 370 -34.80 17.74 16.45
C GLY A 370 -36.33 17.57 16.49
N LEU A 371 -36.88 16.58 15.79
CA LEU A 371 -38.30 16.23 15.89
C LEU A 371 -38.64 15.53 17.23
N MET A 372 -37.72 14.72 17.77
CA MET A 372 -37.93 14.02 19.05
C MET A 372 -38.11 14.99 20.23
N LEU A 373 -37.59 16.21 20.15
CA LEU A 373 -37.86 17.28 21.12
C LEU A 373 -39.36 17.64 21.26
N ARG A 374 -40.23 17.24 20.33
CA ARG A 374 -41.69 17.44 20.42
C ARG A 374 -42.46 16.18 20.85
N PHE A 375 -41.77 15.15 21.34
CA PHE A 375 -42.42 13.97 21.91
C PHE A 375 -43.01 14.30 23.28
N GLY A 376 -44.30 14.01 23.46
CA GLY A 376 -45.10 14.29 24.66
C GLY A 376 -46.37 13.43 24.69
N VAL A 377 -47.18 13.55 25.75
CA VAL A 377 -48.31 12.61 26.01
C VAL A 377 -49.32 12.53 24.84
N GLY A 378 -49.50 13.63 24.08
CA GLY A 378 -50.42 13.71 22.94
C GLY A 378 -49.79 13.55 21.54
N THR A 379 -48.55 13.07 21.41
CA THR A 379 -47.87 12.99 20.10
C THR A 379 -48.57 12.01 19.15
N SER A 380 -48.99 12.50 17.97
CA SER A 380 -49.72 11.70 16.98
C SER A 380 -48.84 10.62 16.32
N THR A 381 -49.48 9.52 15.90
CA THR A 381 -48.82 8.38 15.25
C THR A 381 -47.97 8.78 14.05
N ALA A 382 -48.48 9.68 13.20
CA ALA A 382 -47.74 10.18 12.05
C ALA A 382 -46.48 10.98 12.44
N TYR A 383 -46.52 11.74 13.54
CA TYR A 383 -45.39 12.58 13.94
C TYR A 383 -44.21 11.77 14.45
N TRP A 384 -44.44 10.81 15.38
CA TRP A 384 -43.34 9.97 15.85
C TRP A 384 -42.85 9.01 14.75
N ALA A 385 -43.73 8.51 13.88
CA ALA A 385 -43.32 7.63 12.79
C ALA A 385 -42.36 8.34 11.81
N VAL A 386 -42.65 9.59 11.43
CA VAL A 386 -41.75 10.40 10.60
C VAL A 386 -40.40 10.64 11.28
N ALA A 387 -40.37 10.88 12.59
CA ALA A 387 -39.11 11.05 13.33
C ALA A 387 -38.26 9.77 13.38
N LEU A 388 -38.88 8.59 13.52
CA LEU A 388 -38.18 7.29 13.50
C LEU A 388 -37.70 6.91 12.10
N VAL A 389 -38.53 7.11 11.07
CA VAL A 389 -38.15 6.91 9.66
C VAL A 389 -36.96 7.80 9.30
N LEU A 390 -37.01 9.11 9.61
CA LEU A 390 -35.89 10.00 9.34
C LEU A 390 -34.63 9.64 10.13
N SER A 391 -34.75 9.15 11.37
CA SER A 391 -33.59 8.61 12.12
C SER A 391 -32.96 7.44 11.37
N GLY A 392 -33.78 6.48 10.91
CA GLY A 392 -33.33 5.30 10.18
C GLY A 392 -32.68 5.63 8.84
N VAL A 393 -33.27 6.56 8.06
CA VAL A 393 -32.71 7.08 6.80
C VAL A 393 -31.37 7.78 7.05
N GLY A 394 -31.31 8.67 8.05
CA GLY A 394 -30.11 9.42 8.39
C GLY A 394 -28.95 8.51 8.81
N PHE A 395 -29.23 7.52 9.65
CA PHE A 395 -28.24 6.52 10.03
C PHE A 395 -27.87 5.61 8.85
N GLY A 396 -28.84 5.19 8.02
CA GLY A 396 -28.60 4.36 6.84
C GLY A 396 -27.65 5.01 5.83
N PHE A 397 -27.78 6.33 5.61
CA PHE A 397 -26.84 7.07 4.76
C PHE A 397 -25.43 7.22 5.34
N GLY A 398 -25.32 7.40 6.66
CA GLY A 398 -24.05 7.74 7.32
C GLY A 398 -23.28 6.57 7.94
N GLY A 399 -23.97 5.75 8.74
CA GLY A 399 -23.36 4.82 9.69
C GLY A 399 -22.43 3.78 9.08
N GLN A 400 -22.79 3.22 7.92
CA GLN A 400 -21.94 2.22 7.25
C GLN A 400 -20.78 2.84 6.46
N GLN A 401 -20.86 4.13 6.13
CA GLN A 401 -19.84 4.80 5.32
C GLN A 401 -18.55 5.06 6.10
N CYS A 402 -18.59 5.28 7.42
CA CYS A 402 -17.36 5.37 8.21
C CYS A 402 -16.55 4.05 8.18
N MET A 403 -17.24 2.89 8.09
CA MET A 403 -16.59 1.57 7.95
C MET A 403 -16.04 1.30 6.55
N MET A 404 -16.44 2.07 5.53
CA MET A 404 -15.83 2.02 4.20
C MET A 404 -14.49 2.75 4.13
N VAL A 405 -14.21 3.70 5.04
CA VAL A 405 -13.00 4.53 4.99
C VAL A 405 -11.71 3.69 5.16
N PRO A 406 -11.56 2.82 6.17
CA PRO A 406 -10.38 1.94 6.27
C PRO A 406 -10.26 0.96 5.10
N GLN A 407 -11.38 0.52 4.52
CA GLN A 407 -11.41 -0.44 3.40
C GLN A 407 -10.98 0.16 2.05
N THR A 408 -10.98 1.50 1.95
CA THR A 408 -10.69 2.23 0.70
C THR A 408 -9.33 2.93 0.72
N ILE A 409 -8.84 3.40 1.88
CA ILE A 409 -7.59 4.17 1.97
C ILE A 409 -6.40 3.40 2.58
N LEU A 410 -6.62 2.20 3.12
CA LEU A 410 -5.56 1.36 3.71
C LEU A 410 -5.35 0.09 2.88
N GLN A 411 -4.17 -0.50 3.02
CA GLN A 411 -3.75 -1.71 2.30
C GLN A 411 -3.26 -2.78 3.28
N GLY A 412 -3.32 -4.05 2.88
CA GLY A 412 -2.88 -5.17 3.71
C GLY A 412 -3.58 -5.23 5.07
N ASP A 413 -2.81 -5.54 6.12
CA ASP A 413 -3.34 -5.71 7.48
C ASP A 413 -3.76 -4.39 8.17
N ASP A 414 -3.34 -3.22 7.68
CA ASP A 414 -3.78 -1.92 8.22
C ASP A 414 -5.31 -1.73 8.07
N ILE A 415 -5.97 -2.38 7.10
CA ILE A 415 -7.42 -2.34 6.93
C ILE A 415 -8.14 -2.85 8.19
N ALA A 416 -7.68 -3.98 8.76
CA ALA A 416 -8.27 -4.55 9.98
C ALA A 416 -8.01 -3.64 11.19
N LEU A 417 -6.80 -3.12 11.31
CA LEU A 417 -6.39 -2.23 12.39
C LEU A 417 -7.17 -0.91 12.38
N GLY A 418 -7.30 -0.27 11.21
CA GLY A 418 -8.09 0.95 11.02
C GLY A 418 -9.59 0.74 11.24
N THR A 419 -10.13 -0.43 10.88
CA THR A 419 -11.51 -0.84 11.21
C THR A 419 -11.71 -0.87 12.73
N SER A 420 -10.82 -1.53 13.48
CA SER A 420 -10.92 -1.63 14.93
C SER A 420 -10.89 -0.24 15.62
N VAL A 421 -10.18 0.76 15.09
CA VAL A 421 -10.17 2.13 15.65
C VAL A 421 -11.55 2.79 15.54
N ILE A 422 -12.27 2.61 14.43
CA ILE A 422 -13.60 3.21 14.24
C ILE A 422 -14.66 2.47 15.07
N MET A 423 -14.60 1.13 15.11
CA MET A 423 -15.50 0.32 15.95
C MET A 423 -15.27 0.55 17.46
N PHE A 424 -14.04 0.88 17.86
CA PHE A 424 -13.71 1.29 19.23
C PHE A 424 -14.42 2.60 19.59
N ALA A 425 -14.44 3.58 18.67
CA ALA A 425 -15.16 4.83 18.88
C ALA A 425 -16.69 4.66 18.92
N GLU A 426 -17.25 3.76 18.09
CA GLU A 426 -18.66 3.35 18.16
C GLU A 426 -19.03 2.80 19.55
N THR A 427 -18.27 1.84 20.05
CA THR A 427 -18.60 1.09 21.28
C THR A 427 -18.32 1.89 22.55
N LEU A 428 -17.23 2.68 22.56
CA LEU A 428 -16.94 3.66 23.62
C LEU A 428 -18.04 4.72 23.69
N SER A 429 -18.48 5.26 22.55
CA SER A 429 -19.54 6.26 22.48
C SER A 429 -20.86 5.75 23.08
N GLY A 430 -21.28 4.55 22.68
CA GLY A 430 -22.50 3.93 23.24
C GLY A 430 -22.47 3.78 24.75
N SER A 431 -21.34 3.34 25.30
CA SER A 431 -21.14 3.21 26.74
C SER A 431 -21.23 4.57 27.45
N VAL A 432 -20.52 5.58 26.93
CA VAL A 432 -20.46 6.92 27.53
C VAL A 432 -21.80 7.63 27.47
N PHE A 433 -22.48 7.65 26.32
CA PHE A 433 -23.73 8.39 26.16
C PHE A 433 -24.95 7.69 26.75
N LEU A 434 -24.95 6.36 26.90
CA LEU A 434 -25.97 5.68 27.70
C LEU A 434 -25.84 6.06 29.19
N ALA A 435 -24.62 6.03 29.75
CA ALA A 435 -24.38 6.44 31.14
C ALA A 435 -24.72 7.92 31.39
N VAL A 436 -24.32 8.82 30.47
CA VAL A 436 -24.68 10.25 30.55
C VAL A 436 -26.19 10.46 30.43
N SER A 437 -26.87 9.74 29.53
CA SER A 437 -28.32 9.91 29.34
C SER A 437 -29.12 9.43 30.54
N GLU A 438 -28.76 8.29 31.14
CA GLU A 438 -29.45 7.79 32.34
C GLU A 438 -29.25 8.73 33.53
N ASN A 439 -28.02 9.23 33.71
CA ASN A 439 -27.69 10.21 34.72
C ASN A 439 -28.54 11.49 34.62
N VAL A 440 -28.62 12.04 33.42
CA VAL A 440 -29.36 13.27 33.12
C VAL A 440 -30.87 13.02 33.22
N PHE A 441 -31.37 11.89 32.71
CA PHE A 441 -32.77 11.48 32.79
C PHE A 441 -33.23 11.33 34.24
N GLU A 442 -32.52 10.55 35.06
CA GLU A 442 -32.87 10.30 36.46
C GLU A 442 -32.83 11.58 37.30
N THR A 443 -31.76 12.39 37.15
CA THR A 443 -31.63 13.67 37.85
C THR A 443 -32.76 14.64 37.48
N ARG A 444 -33.16 14.69 36.20
CA ARG A 444 -34.25 15.54 35.71
C ARG A 444 -35.63 15.02 36.14
N LEU A 445 -35.85 13.70 36.10
CA LEU A 445 -37.09 13.05 36.52
C LEU A 445 -37.37 13.28 38.01
N MET A 446 -36.38 13.05 38.87
CA MET A 446 -36.50 13.31 40.31
C MET A 446 -36.87 14.77 40.60
N ARG A 447 -36.28 15.72 39.87
CA ARG A 447 -36.62 17.14 39.98
C ARG A 447 -38.06 17.41 39.53
N GLU A 448 -38.46 17.00 38.33
CA GLU A 448 -39.80 17.33 37.81
C GLU A 448 -40.92 16.63 38.61
N LEU A 449 -40.71 15.42 39.11
CA LEU A 449 -41.68 14.74 40.00
C LEU A 449 -41.98 15.56 41.27
N THR A 450 -40.96 16.14 41.91
CA THR A 450 -41.17 17.00 43.10
C THR A 450 -41.89 18.33 42.79
N VAL A 451 -41.95 18.74 41.52
CA VAL A 451 -42.64 19.97 41.07
C VAL A 451 -44.06 19.69 40.57
N ARG A 452 -44.26 18.60 39.80
CA ARG A 452 -45.52 18.31 39.08
C ARG A 452 -46.38 17.23 39.73
N ALA A 453 -45.76 16.34 40.50
CA ALA A 453 -46.45 15.24 41.19
C ALA A 453 -45.96 15.08 42.64
N PRO A 454 -46.02 16.12 43.50
CA PRO A 454 -45.48 16.08 44.86
C PRO A 454 -46.18 15.08 45.80
N ALA A 455 -47.34 14.55 45.42
CA ALA A 455 -48.03 13.46 46.11
C ALA A 455 -47.54 12.06 45.72
N ALA A 456 -46.80 11.93 44.61
CA ALA A 456 -46.25 10.67 44.14
C ALA A 456 -44.98 10.30 44.91
N ASN A 457 -44.83 9.03 45.28
CA ASN A 457 -43.58 8.52 45.86
C ASN A 457 -42.56 8.32 44.73
N PRO A 458 -41.44 9.08 44.68
CA PRO A 458 -40.51 8.99 43.55
C PRO A 458 -39.88 7.60 43.42
N ALA A 459 -39.63 6.89 44.52
CA ALA A 459 -39.11 5.53 44.48
C ALA A 459 -40.12 4.53 43.89
N ALA A 460 -41.43 4.72 44.15
CA ALA A 460 -42.48 3.89 43.55
C ALA A 460 -42.67 4.20 42.05
N VAL A 461 -42.57 5.47 41.65
CA VAL A 461 -42.58 5.88 40.24
C VAL A 461 -41.37 5.31 39.49
N ILE A 462 -40.18 5.37 40.10
CA ILE A 462 -38.94 4.79 39.56
C ILE A 462 -39.05 3.26 39.45
N ALA A 463 -39.58 2.59 40.47
CA ALA A 463 -39.82 1.14 40.43
C ALA A 463 -40.83 0.70 39.35
N ASN A 464 -41.65 1.63 38.86
CA ASN A 464 -42.65 1.41 37.82
C ASN A 464 -42.31 2.12 36.49
N ARG A 465 -41.04 2.44 36.20
CA ARG A 465 -40.54 2.98 34.91
C ARG A 465 -40.96 2.16 33.65
N ALA A 466 -41.51 0.97 33.83
CA ALA A 466 -41.80 -0.03 32.80
C ALA A 466 -43.15 0.14 32.09
N SER A 467 -43.40 -0.73 31.11
CA SER A 467 -44.67 -0.86 30.38
C SER A 467 -45.87 -0.89 31.33
N GLY A 468 -46.79 0.06 31.15
CA GLY A 468 -48.00 0.15 31.97
C GLY A 468 -47.90 1.09 33.18
N LEU A 469 -46.86 1.93 33.29
CA LEU A 469 -46.75 3.01 34.29
C LEU A 469 -48.08 3.73 34.55
N ARG A 470 -48.77 4.21 33.51
CA ARG A 470 -50.09 4.88 33.64
C ARG A 470 -51.12 4.02 34.39
N SER A 471 -51.17 2.70 34.14
CA SER A 471 -52.08 1.72 34.77
C SER A 471 -51.67 1.33 36.19
N ALA A 472 -50.36 1.32 36.48
CA ALA A 472 -49.85 1.12 37.84
C ALA A 472 -50.14 2.34 38.71
N MET A 473 -49.84 3.56 38.22
CA MET A 473 -50.05 4.80 38.96
C MET A 473 -51.55 5.12 39.13
N SER A 474 -52.41 4.82 38.16
CA SER A 474 -53.87 5.02 38.29
C SER A 474 -54.56 4.10 39.31
N LYS A 475 -53.84 3.16 39.93
CA LYS A 475 -54.31 2.36 41.07
C LYS A 475 -53.87 2.93 42.42
N LEU A 476 -52.92 3.86 42.41
CA LEU A 476 -52.25 4.41 43.61
C LEU A 476 -52.53 5.90 43.80
N TYR A 477 -52.81 6.62 42.72
CA TYR A 477 -52.91 8.08 42.66
C TYR A 477 -54.12 8.54 41.85
N ASP A 478 -54.56 9.77 42.11
CA ASP A 478 -55.63 10.42 41.35
C ASP A 478 -55.17 10.79 39.91
N PRO A 479 -56.10 11.06 38.98
CA PRO A 479 -55.74 11.35 37.59
C PRO A 479 -54.81 12.55 37.39
N GLN A 480 -54.89 13.61 38.23
CA GLN A 480 -54.04 14.79 38.09
C GLN A 480 -52.59 14.47 38.50
N THR A 481 -52.42 13.73 39.60
CA THR A 481 -51.10 13.21 39.99
C THR A 481 -50.54 12.24 38.94
N VAL A 482 -51.38 11.39 38.33
CA VAL A 482 -50.95 10.47 37.26
C VAL A 482 -50.47 11.21 36.00
N ASP A 483 -51.23 12.19 35.51
CA ASP A 483 -50.80 12.98 34.34
C ASP A 483 -49.56 13.84 34.67
N GLY A 484 -49.44 14.37 35.90
CA GLY A 484 -48.24 15.06 36.38
C GLY A 484 -46.99 14.18 36.46
N ILE A 485 -47.13 12.87 36.75
CA ILE A 485 -46.04 11.89 36.64
C ILE A 485 -45.61 11.74 35.17
N LEU A 486 -46.56 11.64 34.24
CA LEU A 486 -46.28 11.40 32.82
C LEU A 486 -45.63 12.62 32.14
N ASP A 487 -46.07 13.83 32.49
CA ASP A 487 -45.40 15.07 32.10
C ASP A 487 -43.97 15.16 32.67
N SER A 488 -43.75 14.66 33.89
CA SER A 488 -42.40 14.58 34.48
C SER A 488 -41.48 13.64 33.69
N PHE A 489 -41.99 12.55 33.13
CA PHE A 489 -41.23 11.68 32.21
C PHE A 489 -40.91 12.39 30.88
N VAL A 490 -41.89 13.09 30.29
CA VAL A 490 -41.68 13.87 29.06
C VAL A 490 -40.57 14.91 29.23
N GLU A 491 -40.61 15.64 30.35
CA GLU A 491 -39.64 16.69 30.70
C GLU A 491 -38.28 16.16 31.16
N ALA A 492 -38.23 14.91 31.62
CA ALA A 492 -37.00 14.16 31.87
C ALA A 492 -36.30 13.70 30.59
N LEU A 493 -37.05 13.41 29.53
CA LEU A 493 -36.50 13.00 28.24
C LEU A 493 -35.97 14.18 27.40
N GLN A 494 -36.45 15.41 27.63
CA GLN A 494 -36.02 16.59 26.84
C GLN A 494 -34.49 16.78 26.78
N PRO A 495 -33.73 16.75 27.89
CA PRO A 495 -32.26 16.87 27.83
C PRO A 495 -31.57 15.68 27.13
N VAL A 496 -32.18 14.50 27.16
CA VAL A 496 -31.68 13.30 26.48
C VAL A 496 -31.80 13.46 24.96
N TRP A 497 -32.93 13.98 24.48
CA TRP A 497 -33.11 14.35 23.07
C TRP A 497 -32.17 15.48 22.63
N ILE A 498 -31.90 16.47 23.49
CA ILE A 498 -30.91 17.52 23.23
C ILE A 498 -29.51 16.90 23.07
N THR A 499 -29.12 15.95 23.92
CA THR A 499 -27.83 15.23 23.80
C THR A 499 -27.73 14.51 22.45
N GLY A 500 -28.78 13.79 22.03
CA GLY A 500 -28.84 13.15 20.71
C GLY A 500 -28.70 14.14 19.55
N LEU A 501 -29.43 15.26 19.59
CA LEU A 501 -29.36 16.33 18.58
C LEU A 501 -27.97 16.96 18.51
N VAL A 502 -27.33 17.23 19.65
CA VAL A 502 -25.97 17.77 19.70
C VAL A 502 -24.98 16.81 19.05
N LEU A 503 -25.07 15.50 19.33
CA LEU A 503 -24.20 14.51 18.69
C LEU A 503 -24.42 14.43 17.18
N ALA A 504 -25.68 14.40 16.72
CA ALA A 504 -25.99 14.43 15.29
C ALA A 504 -25.41 15.68 14.61
N ALA A 505 -25.49 16.85 15.22
CA ALA A 505 -24.89 18.09 14.70
C ALA A 505 -23.34 18.06 14.73
N LEU A 506 -22.71 17.56 15.80
CA LEU A 506 -21.26 17.45 15.92
C LEU A 506 -20.65 16.48 14.88
N SER A 507 -21.42 15.54 14.35
CA SER A 507 -20.97 14.63 13.28
C SER A 507 -20.67 15.34 11.94
N LEU A 508 -21.13 16.59 11.76
CA LEU A 508 -20.82 17.41 10.57
C LEU A 508 -19.41 18.01 10.58
N ILE A 509 -18.79 18.17 11.76
CA ILE A 509 -17.55 18.95 11.93
C ILE A 509 -16.37 18.46 11.06
N PRO A 510 -16.09 17.15 10.91
CA PRO A 510 -14.89 16.70 10.21
C PRO A 510 -14.81 17.09 8.73
N TRP A 511 -15.97 17.28 8.09
CA TRP A 511 -16.10 17.44 6.63
C TRP A 511 -15.78 18.83 6.11
N ARG A 512 -15.46 19.78 7.01
CA ARG A 512 -15.07 21.14 6.64
C ARG A 512 -13.67 21.23 6.01
N ASP A 513 -12.76 20.35 6.44
CA ASP A 513 -11.34 20.38 6.07
C ASP A 513 -10.79 19.00 5.64
N THR A 514 -11.63 17.97 5.56
CA THR A 514 -11.24 16.68 4.96
C THR A 514 -11.40 16.70 3.45
N VAL A 515 -10.30 17.07 2.79
CA VAL A 515 -9.85 16.59 1.47
C VAL A 515 -10.93 15.89 0.65
N MET A 516 -11.52 16.63 -0.30
CA MET A 516 -12.04 16.05 -1.54
C MET A 516 -11.00 15.05 -2.06
N ILE A 517 -11.38 13.79 -2.25
CA ILE A 517 -10.61 12.91 -3.13
C ILE A 517 -10.65 13.63 -4.50
N PRO A 518 -9.50 13.97 -5.13
CA PRO A 518 -9.50 14.91 -6.26
C PRO A 518 -10.41 14.49 -7.40
N ASP A 519 -11.19 15.45 -7.90
CA ASP A 519 -12.35 15.24 -8.77
C ASP A 519 -11.95 15.06 -10.25
N SER A 520 -11.13 14.03 -10.49
CA SER A 520 -10.56 13.68 -11.79
C SER A 520 -10.54 12.17 -11.97
N ALA A 521 -10.97 11.70 -13.15
CA ALA A 521 -10.55 10.37 -13.61
C ALA A 521 -9.00 10.30 -13.57
N PRO A 522 -8.41 9.15 -13.20
CA PRO A 522 -6.96 9.06 -13.04
C PRO A 522 -6.28 9.36 -14.38
N ILE A 523 -5.18 10.13 -14.32
CA ILE A 523 -4.47 10.58 -15.52
C ILE A 523 -3.86 9.34 -16.18
N ARG A 524 -4.34 9.01 -17.39
CA ARG A 524 -3.91 7.79 -18.10
C ARG A 524 -2.59 8.05 -18.81
N VAL A 525 -1.54 7.33 -18.41
CA VAL A 525 -0.18 7.46 -18.94
C VAL A 525 0.22 6.16 -19.61
N ALA A 526 0.41 6.20 -20.92
CA ALA A 526 0.96 5.07 -21.67
C ALA A 526 2.46 5.26 -21.90
N ILE A 527 3.25 4.22 -21.68
CA ILE A 527 4.70 4.18 -21.91
C ILE A 527 4.97 3.20 -23.04
N SER A 528 5.43 3.69 -24.18
CA SER A 528 5.81 2.86 -25.34
C SER A 528 7.30 2.55 -25.26
N GLY A 529 7.67 1.30 -24.99
CA GLY A 529 9.05 0.82 -24.82
C GLY A 529 9.28 0.19 -23.44
N GLY A 530 9.65 -1.09 -23.41
CA GLY A 530 9.79 -1.91 -22.21
C GLY A 530 11.20 -2.11 -21.67
N GLY A 531 12.20 -1.33 -22.13
CA GLY A 531 13.56 -1.34 -21.58
C GLY A 531 13.73 -0.46 -20.33
N LEU A 532 14.97 -0.35 -19.81
CA LEU A 532 15.31 0.34 -18.55
C LEU A 532 14.62 1.70 -18.37
N ALA A 533 14.55 2.53 -19.42
CA ALA A 533 13.92 3.85 -19.37
C ALA A 533 12.42 3.77 -19.03
N GLY A 534 11.65 2.98 -19.77
CA GLY A 534 10.22 2.79 -19.55
C GLY A 534 9.94 2.05 -18.24
N ALA A 535 10.73 1.01 -17.94
CA ALA A 535 10.66 0.25 -16.69
C ALA A 535 10.91 1.12 -15.45
N SER A 536 11.87 2.05 -15.52
CA SER A 536 12.14 3.01 -14.45
C SER A 536 11.00 4.00 -14.28
N LEU A 537 10.44 4.52 -15.39
CA LEU A 537 9.32 5.47 -15.32
C LEU A 537 8.04 4.83 -14.75
N ILE A 538 7.62 3.65 -15.21
CA ILE A 538 6.43 2.99 -14.64
C ILE A 538 6.63 2.70 -13.15
N ARG A 539 7.83 2.21 -12.77
CA ARG A 539 8.19 1.95 -11.38
C ARG A 539 8.11 3.20 -10.50
N ALA A 540 8.53 4.35 -11.02
CA ALA A 540 8.47 5.62 -10.33
C ALA A 540 7.07 6.24 -10.29
N LEU A 541 6.20 5.95 -11.28
CA LEU A 541 4.82 6.43 -11.33
C LEU A 541 3.85 5.62 -10.46
N LEU A 542 4.08 4.32 -10.24
CA LEU A 542 3.20 3.43 -9.46
C LEU A 542 2.93 3.89 -8.00
N LYS A 543 3.73 4.81 -7.45
CA LYS A 543 3.50 5.41 -6.12
C LYS A 543 2.39 6.48 -6.08
N TYR A 544 1.88 6.93 -7.23
CA TYR A 544 0.87 7.98 -7.34
C TYR A 544 -0.51 7.39 -7.69
N SER A 545 -1.41 7.30 -6.70
CA SER A 545 -2.72 6.67 -6.85
C SER A 545 -3.73 7.40 -7.76
N HIS A 546 -3.36 8.58 -8.29
CA HIS A 546 -4.14 9.36 -9.26
C HIS A 546 -3.63 9.21 -10.70
N ILE A 547 -2.61 8.37 -10.93
CA ILE A 547 -2.04 8.10 -12.26
C ILE A 547 -2.31 6.64 -12.61
N ASP A 548 -2.96 6.42 -13.74
CA ASP A 548 -3.15 5.06 -14.27
C ASP A 548 -2.11 4.82 -15.37
N VAL A 549 -1.12 3.99 -15.08
CA VAL A 549 0.09 3.85 -15.91
C VAL A 549 0.24 2.44 -16.47
N HIS A 550 0.42 2.35 -17.78
CA HIS A 550 0.57 1.12 -18.55
C HIS A 550 1.86 1.18 -19.40
N ILE A 551 2.58 0.05 -19.49
CA ILE A 551 3.80 -0.07 -20.30
C ILE A 551 3.61 -1.10 -21.43
N PHE A 552 4.04 -0.72 -22.63
CA PHE A 552 3.83 -1.44 -23.88
C PHE A 552 5.18 -1.80 -24.50
N GLU A 553 5.46 -3.09 -24.68
CA GLU A 553 6.71 -3.57 -25.31
C GLU A 553 6.41 -4.23 -26.65
N SER A 554 7.15 -3.83 -27.67
CA SER A 554 7.06 -4.36 -29.05
C SER A 554 7.37 -5.86 -29.15
N SER A 555 8.26 -6.34 -28.29
CA SER A 555 8.77 -7.71 -28.23
C SER A 555 7.81 -8.65 -27.50
N ALA A 556 7.88 -9.95 -27.81
CA ALA A 556 7.04 -10.97 -27.18
C ALA A 556 7.30 -11.19 -25.67
N ALA A 557 8.33 -10.56 -25.10
CA ALA A 557 8.61 -10.51 -23.67
C ALA A 557 9.48 -9.30 -23.33
N PHE A 558 9.32 -8.74 -22.12
CA PHE A 558 10.20 -7.72 -21.56
C PHE A 558 11.60 -8.32 -21.34
N LYS A 559 12.56 -7.94 -22.20
CA LYS A 559 13.94 -8.44 -22.20
C LYS A 559 14.87 -7.36 -22.72
N GLU A 560 16.06 -7.26 -22.15
CA GLU A 560 17.17 -6.51 -22.71
C GLU A 560 18.38 -7.41 -22.93
N ALA A 561 19.17 -7.08 -23.95
CA ALA A 561 20.45 -7.70 -24.26
C ALA A 561 21.43 -6.59 -24.66
N GLY A 562 22.72 -6.77 -24.36
CA GLY A 562 23.76 -5.78 -24.62
C GLY A 562 24.77 -5.69 -23.49
N MET A 563 25.55 -4.62 -23.50
CA MET A 563 26.58 -4.33 -22.50
C MET A 563 25.96 -4.06 -21.11
N ALA A 564 26.76 -4.25 -20.06
CA ALA A 564 26.38 -3.87 -18.70
C ALA A 564 26.15 -2.35 -18.61
N VAL A 565 25.39 -1.90 -17.61
CA VAL A 565 25.10 -0.48 -17.37
C VAL A 565 25.81 -0.03 -16.11
N GLY A 566 26.60 1.05 -16.26
CA GLY A 566 27.09 1.82 -15.14
C GLY A 566 26.01 2.76 -14.60
N VAL A 567 25.76 2.67 -13.30
CA VAL A 567 24.85 3.55 -12.56
C VAL A 567 25.71 4.45 -11.68
N THR A 568 26.00 5.64 -12.20
CA THR A 568 26.87 6.66 -11.57
C THR A 568 26.16 7.38 -10.41
N ARG A 569 26.93 8.10 -9.57
CA ARG A 569 26.46 8.85 -8.37
C ARG A 569 25.12 9.59 -8.56
N ASN A 570 25.01 10.45 -9.57
CA ASN A 570 23.77 11.14 -9.96
C ASN A 570 22.59 10.17 -10.24
N ALA A 571 22.84 9.04 -10.89
CA ALA A 571 21.82 8.05 -11.23
C ALA A 571 21.42 7.17 -10.02
N LEU A 572 22.34 6.92 -9.09
CA LEU A 572 22.06 6.29 -7.80
C LEU A 572 21.14 7.19 -6.96
N ALA A 573 21.48 8.48 -6.82
CA ALA A 573 20.65 9.46 -6.14
C ALA A 573 19.25 9.60 -6.80
N ALA A 574 19.16 9.47 -8.13
CA ALA A 574 17.87 9.46 -8.82
C ALA A 574 17.02 8.21 -8.48
N LEU A 575 17.64 7.03 -8.35
CA LEU A 575 16.95 5.82 -7.87
C LEU A 575 16.46 5.96 -6.42
N ASP A 576 17.29 6.51 -5.54
CA ASP A 576 16.94 6.76 -4.13
C ASP A 576 15.71 7.68 -4.01
N LEU A 577 15.70 8.79 -4.77
CA LEU A 577 14.59 9.75 -4.80
C LEU A 577 13.32 9.19 -5.49
N MET A 578 13.46 8.28 -6.45
CA MET A 578 12.32 7.56 -7.02
C MET A 578 11.67 6.63 -5.99
N GLY A 579 12.47 5.99 -5.11
CA GLY A 579 12.00 5.40 -3.84
C GLY A 579 12.87 4.25 -3.35
N SER A 580 12.81 3.96 -2.04
CA SER A 580 13.69 2.98 -1.37
C SER A 580 13.68 1.55 -1.96
N SER A 581 12.57 1.12 -2.59
CA SER A 581 12.53 -0.18 -3.28
C SER A 581 13.27 -0.19 -4.63
N ALA A 582 13.41 0.97 -5.28
CA ALA A 582 14.18 1.17 -6.51
C ALA A 582 15.69 1.28 -6.25
N ALA A 583 16.11 1.76 -5.08
CA ALA A 583 17.51 1.66 -4.64
C ALA A 583 17.93 0.18 -4.46
N GLN A 584 17.14 -0.57 -3.69
CA GLN A 584 17.37 -2.00 -3.41
C GLN A 584 17.28 -2.89 -4.67
N CYS A 585 16.59 -2.44 -5.72
CA CYS A 585 16.55 -3.09 -7.03
C CYS A 585 17.95 -3.37 -7.59
N LEU A 586 18.89 -2.44 -7.40
CA LEU A 586 20.23 -2.53 -7.95
C LEU A 586 21.07 -3.61 -7.22
N GLU A 587 20.90 -3.72 -5.90
CA GLU A 587 21.56 -4.75 -5.08
C GLU A 587 21.00 -6.15 -5.38
N ARG A 588 19.66 -6.29 -5.51
CA ARG A 588 19.02 -7.56 -5.89
C ARG A 588 19.38 -8.01 -7.30
N ALA A 589 19.61 -7.07 -8.22
CA ALA A 589 20.12 -7.34 -9.57
C ALA A 589 21.61 -7.74 -9.62
N GLY A 590 22.28 -7.87 -8.47
CA GLY A 590 23.67 -8.34 -8.37
C GLY A 590 24.70 -7.33 -8.86
N ALA A 591 24.40 -6.03 -8.76
CA ALA A 591 25.32 -4.97 -9.16
C ALA A 591 26.59 -4.96 -8.31
N VAL A 592 27.74 -4.77 -8.96
CA VAL A 592 29.03 -4.59 -8.26
C VAL A 592 29.30 -3.10 -8.12
N ALA A 593 29.42 -2.63 -6.87
CA ALA A 593 29.85 -1.28 -6.59
C ALA A 593 31.35 -1.14 -6.88
N MET A 594 31.72 -0.31 -7.85
CA MET A 594 33.13 -0.10 -8.19
C MET A 594 33.78 0.86 -7.20
N ARG A 595 35.04 0.59 -6.86
CA ARG A 595 35.91 1.56 -6.18
C ARG A 595 36.13 2.80 -7.04
N GLY A 596 36.32 2.61 -8.34
CA GLY A 596 36.68 3.67 -9.27
C GLY A 596 36.70 3.24 -10.73
N VAL A 597 37.11 4.19 -11.57
CA VAL A 597 37.38 3.99 -13.00
C VAL A 597 38.84 4.33 -13.26
N ARG A 598 39.57 3.44 -13.94
CA ARG A 598 40.98 3.61 -14.30
C ARG A 598 41.13 3.57 -15.82
N MET A 599 41.64 4.66 -16.40
CA MET A 599 41.92 4.78 -17.83
C MET A 599 43.41 4.56 -18.08
N LEU A 600 43.78 3.59 -18.92
CA LEU A 600 45.16 3.21 -19.20
C LEU A 600 45.49 3.32 -20.69
N LEU A 601 46.73 3.68 -21.01
CA LEU A 601 47.22 3.71 -22.39
C LEU A 601 47.51 2.28 -22.87
N ALA A 602 46.86 1.84 -23.95
CA ALA A 602 47.04 0.51 -24.51
C ALA A 602 48.14 0.45 -25.57
N GLU A 603 48.51 1.57 -26.21
CA GLU A 603 49.49 1.58 -27.30
C GLU A 603 50.37 2.84 -27.29
N GLY A 604 51.64 2.69 -27.69
CA GLY A 604 52.58 3.79 -27.88
C GLY A 604 53.55 4.01 -26.71
N ALA A 605 54.19 5.19 -26.68
CA ALA A 605 55.18 5.53 -25.68
C ALA A 605 54.51 5.74 -24.31
N GLY A 606 54.60 4.72 -23.45
CA GLY A 606 53.90 4.67 -22.16
C GLY A 606 52.81 3.59 -22.06
N ALA A 607 52.64 2.71 -23.05
CA ALA A 607 51.66 1.62 -22.97
C ALA A 607 51.75 0.84 -21.63
N GLY A 608 50.62 0.71 -20.93
CA GLY A 608 50.53 0.22 -19.55
C GLY A 608 50.44 1.33 -18.48
N SER A 609 50.67 2.60 -18.80
CA SER A 609 50.52 3.71 -17.84
C SER A 609 49.06 4.12 -17.65
N VAL A 610 48.70 4.50 -16.43
CA VAL A 610 47.44 5.20 -16.13
C VAL A 610 47.48 6.61 -16.74
N ILE A 611 46.47 6.96 -17.52
CA ILE A 611 46.21 8.30 -18.06
C ILE A 611 45.35 9.10 -17.08
N ASP A 612 44.36 8.45 -16.49
CA ASP A 612 43.45 9.07 -15.51
C ASP A 612 42.86 8.00 -14.57
N GLU A 613 42.55 8.37 -13.35
CA GLU A 613 41.94 7.50 -12.35
C GLU A 613 41.11 8.32 -11.36
N ALA A 614 39.86 7.91 -11.14
CA ALA A 614 39.00 8.46 -10.10
C ALA A 614 38.52 7.33 -9.19
N ASP A 615 38.67 7.49 -7.88
CA ASP A 615 38.23 6.53 -6.87
C ASP A 615 37.38 7.20 -5.77
N TYR A 616 36.62 6.43 -4.99
CA TYR A 616 35.78 7.01 -3.94
C TYR A 616 36.59 7.66 -2.81
N THR A 617 37.87 7.33 -2.61
CA THR A 617 38.68 7.89 -1.50
C THR A 617 39.13 9.32 -1.79
N THR A 618 39.53 9.58 -3.03
CA THR A 618 39.75 10.94 -3.57
C THR A 618 38.44 11.72 -3.72
N SER A 619 37.32 11.03 -3.94
CA SER A 619 35.99 11.62 -4.20
C SER A 619 35.10 11.75 -2.94
N GLY A 620 35.70 12.00 -1.77
CA GLY A 620 34.99 12.33 -0.52
C GLY A 620 34.32 11.16 0.20
N GLY A 621 34.68 9.91 -0.12
CA GLY A 621 34.13 8.70 0.49
C GLY A 621 32.82 8.18 -0.13
N GLN A 622 32.26 8.88 -1.11
CA GLN A 622 30.98 8.51 -1.74
C GLN A 622 31.20 7.64 -3.00
N ARG A 623 30.45 6.52 -3.08
CA ARG A 623 30.40 5.59 -4.23
C ARG A 623 30.28 6.36 -5.56
N LEU A 624 31.14 6.02 -6.53
CA LEU A 624 31.18 6.68 -7.84
C LEU A 624 30.25 6.04 -8.88
N THR A 625 30.29 4.71 -9.00
CA THR A 625 29.47 3.95 -9.95
C THR A 625 29.22 2.52 -9.46
N SER A 626 28.11 1.93 -9.88
CA SER A 626 27.81 0.51 -9.76
C SER A 626 27.59 -0.08 -11.15
N ILE A 627 28.23 -1.20 -11.48
CA ILE A 627 27.99 -1.91 -12.75
C ILE A 627 26.95 -3.02 -12.54
N VAL A 628 25.92 -3.05 -13.39
CA VAL A 628 24.84 -4.06 -13.34
C VAL A 628 24.55 -4.64 -14.72
N HIS A 629 24.16 -5.92 -14.78
CA HIS A 629 23.72 -6.56 -16.01
C HIS A 629 22.29 -6.13 -16.38
N ARG A 630 22.08 -5.62 -17.62
CA ARG A 630 20.79 -5.04 -18.05
C ARG A 630 19.59 -5.95 -17.80
N ALA A 631 19.70 -7.24 -18.14
CA ALA A 631 18.60 -8.19 -18.06
C ALA A 631 18.19 -8.57 -16.61
N ASP A 632 19.05 -8.30 -15.63
CA ASP A 632 18.77 -8.50 -14.20
C ASP A 632 18.21 -7.22 -13.58
N PHE A 633 18.78 -6.06 -13.93
CA PHE A 633 18.26 -4.77 -13.49
C PHE A 633 16.84 -4.49 -14.03
N LEU A 634 16.59 -4.77 -15.32
CA LEU A 634 15.25 -4.66 -15.92
C LEU A 634 14.23 -5.55 -15.19
N ARG A 635 14.61 -6.78 -14.85
CA ARG A 635 13.74 -7.74 -14.14
C ARG A 635 13.36 -7.23 -12.76
N GLU A 636 14.33 -6.70 -12.02
CA GLU A 636 14.11 -6.19 -10.67
C GLU A 636 13.33 -4.87 -10.64
N LEU A 637 13.45 -4.02 -11.68
CA LEU A 637 12.61 -2.82 -11.85
C LEU A 637 11.14 -3.22 -12.03
N LEU A 638 10.89 -4.19 -12.92
CA LEU A 638 9.57 -4.70 -13.27
C LEU A 638 8.97 -5.67 -12.22
N ALA A 639 9.74 -6.15 -11.24
CA ALA A 639 9.35 -7.23 -10.33
C ALA A 639 8.07 -6.95 -9.51
N ASP A 640 7.81 -5.68 -9.15
CA ASP A 640 6.61 -5.25 -8.42
C ASP A 640 5.62 -4.48 -9.32
N VAL A 641 5.77 -4.54 -10.65
CA VAL A 641 4.82 -3.95 -11.61
C VAL A 641 3.68 -4.95 -11.86
N PRO A 642 2.40 -4.57 -11.63
CA PRO A 642 1.27 -5.47 -11.86
C PRO A 642 1.18 -5.94 -13.32
N GLN A 643 0.91 -7.24 -13.53
CA GLN A 643 0.93 -7.82 -14.88
C GLN A 643 -0.13 -7.21 -15.80
N GLU A 644 -1.27 -6.78 -15.28
CA GLU A 644 -2.34 -6.10 -16.02
C GLU A 644 -1.91 -4.72 -16.56
N ARG A 645 -0.77 -4.18 -16.09
CA ARG A 645 -0.14 -2.94 -16.59
C ARG A 645 1.01 -3.19 -17.57
N MET A 646 1.41 -4.45 -17.81
CA MET A 646 2.53 -4.83 -18.68
C MET A 646 2.08 -5.55 -19.95
N HIS A 647 2.24 -4.91 -21.10
CA HIS A 647 1.67 -5.35 -22.37
C HIS A 647 2.75 -5.68 -23.41
N ALA A 648 3.16 -6.94 -23.49
CA ALA A 648 4.10 -7.44 -24.49
C ALA A 648 3.44 -7.67 -25.87
N SER A 649 4.26 -7.76 -26.93
CA SER A 649 3.84 -7.82 -28.35
C SER A 649 3.10 -6.57 -28.87
N LYS A 650 3.18 -5.44 -28.18
CA LYS A 650 2.48 -4.19 -28.49
C LYS A 650 3.39 -3.18 -29.17
N LYS A 651 3.74 -3.45 -30.44
CA LYS A 651 4.43 -2.47 -31.28
C LYS A 651 3.44 -1.37 -31.69
N LEU A 652 3.73 -0.12 -31.31
CA LEU A 652 2.96 1.05 -31.74
C LEU A 652 3.04 1.25 -33.26
N ASP A 653 1.89 1.38 -33.91
CA ASP A 653 1.74 1.64 -35.34
C ASP A 653 1.48 3.14 -35.58
N ARG A 654 0.41 3.67 -34.97
CA ARG A 654 0.03 5.08 -35.04
C ARG A 654 -0.72 5.56 -33.80
N VAL A 655 -0.94 6.86 -33.72
CA VAL A 655 -1.71 7.53 -32.67
C VAL A 655 -2.75 8.44 -33.33
N GLU A 656 -3.98 8.42 -32.81
CA GLU A 656 -5.09 9.27 -33.25
C GLU A 656 -5.52 10.16 -32.08
N GLU A 657 -5.69 11.47 -32.31
CA GLU A 657 -6.19 12.41 -31.27
C GLU A 657 -7.71 12.38 -31.17
N GLY A 658 -8.24 12.12 -29.98
CA GLY A 658 -9.66 12.00 -29.70
C GLY A 658 -10.35 13.31 -29.28
N PRO A 659 -11.69 13.35 -29.24
CA PRO A 659 -12.44 14.48 -28.70
C PRO A 659 -12.04 14.78 -27.25
N GLY A 660 -11.63 16.00 -26.96
CA GLY A 660 -11.07 16.38 -25.65
C GLY A 660 -9.56 16.21 -25.52
N GLN A 661 -8.84 15.90 -26.61
CA GLN A 661 -7.39 15.73 -26.65
C GLN A 661 -6.88 14.54 -25.82
N SER A 662 -7.68 13.48 -25.71
CA SER A 662 -7.18 12.13 -25.40
C SER A 662 -6.42 11.56 -26.60
N LEU A 663 -5.64 10.51 -26.37
CA LEU A 663 -4.90 9.78 -27.39
C LEU A 663 -5.44 8.35 -27.51
N THR A 664 -5.72 7.92 -28.73
CA THR A 664 -5.94 6.51 -29.05
C THR A 664 -4.66 5.96 -29.67
N LEU A 665 -4.01 5.03 -28.98
CA LEU A 665 -2.87 4.27 -29.48
C LEU A 665 -3.37 3.10 -30.32
N HIS A 666 -2.79 2.89 -31.50
CA HIS A 666 -3.05 1.73 -32.35
C HIS A 666 -1.80 0.87 -32.43
N PHE A 667 -1.94 -0.42 -32.16
CA PHE A 667 -0.84 -1.39 -32.18
C PHE A 667 -0.91 -2.28 -33.43
N ALA A 668 0.26 -2.79 -33.84
CA ALA A 668 0.42 -3.62 -35.04
C ALA A 668 -0.32 -4.97 -35.00
N ASP A 669 -0.86 -5.37 -33.84
CA ASP A 669 -1.74 -6.55 -33.69
C ASP A 669 -3.24 -6.22 -33.89
N GLY A 670 -3.56 -4.96 -34.23
CA GLY A 670 -4.93 -4.47 -34.43
C GLY A 670 -5.65 -4.05 -33.15
N THR A 671 -5.00 -4.13 -31.97
CA THR A 671 -5.58 -3.64 -30.72
C THR A 671 -5.34 -2.14 -30.51
N THR A 672 -6.13 -1.54 -29.63
CA THR A 672 -6.04 -0.12 -29.25
C THR A 672 -6.01 0.08 -27.74
N HIS A 673 -5.49 1.21 -27.30
CA HIS A 673 -5.52 1.66 -25.90
C HIS A 673 -5.70 3.18 -25.84
N GLU A 674 -6.52 3.69 -24.92
CA GLU A 674 -6.69 5.13 -24.72
C GLU A 674 -5.81 5.63 -23.56
N CYS A 675 -5.11 6.74 -23.77
CA CYS A 675 -4.42 7.48 -22.71
C CYS A 675 -4.64 9.00 -22.83
N ASP A 676 -4.21 9.73 -21.81
CA ASP A 676 -4.21 11.21 -21.79
C ASP A 676 -2.81 11.79 -22.03
N ILE A 677 -1.77 10.96 -21.80
CA ILE A 677 -0.35 11.22 -22.00
C ILE A 677 0.31 9.98 -22.61
N LEU A 678 1.20 10.18 -23.59
CA LEU A 678 2.07 9.14 -24.16
C LEU A 678 3.54 9.49 -23.92
N VAL A 679 4.33 8.55 -23.39
CA VAL A 679 5.78 8.68 -23.25
C VAL A 679 6.49 7.63 -24.09
N GLY A 680 7.31 8.07 -25.03
CA GLY A 680 8.19 7.22 -25.84
C GLY A 680 9.49 6.91 -25.13
N ALA A 681 9.66 5.64 -24.73
CA ALA A 681 10.89 5.03 -24.25
C ALA A 681 11.33 3.89 -25.20
N ASP A 682 10.86 3.91 -26.46
CA ASP A 682 10.95 2.87 -27.49
C ASP A 682 12.30 2.82 -28.22
N GLY A 683 13.37 3.21 -27.52
CA GLY A 683 14.75 3.14 -27.98
C GLY A 683 15.12 4.09 -29.13
N ILE A 684 16.34 3.95 -29.63
CA ILE A 684 16.95 4.85 -30.62
C ILE A 684 16.21 4.90 -31.99
N HIS A 685 15.47 3.85 -32.36
CA HIS A 685 14.65 3.80 -33.57
C HIS A 685 13.17 4.14 -33.30
N SER A 686 12.93 4.95 -32.26
CA SER A 686 11.61 5.33 -31.77
C SER A 686 10.60 5.74 -32.86
N THR A 687 9.41 5.15 -32.78
CA THR A 687 8.22 5.61 -33.49
C THR A 687 7.68 6.88 -32.85
N VAL A 688 7.72 7.00 -31.52
CA VAL A 688 7.19 8.19 -30.81
C VAL A 688 8.01 9.46 -31.13
N ARG A 689 9.32 9.34 -31.34
CA ARG A 689 10.19 10.44 -31.82
C ARG A 689 9.72 11.03 -33.14
N LYS A 690 9.17 10.19 -34.04
CA LYS A 690 8.58 10.63 -35.33
C LYS A 690 7.27 11.38 -35.14
N LEU A 691 6.51 11.06 -34.09
CA LEU A 691 5.28 11.78 -33.73
C LEU A 691 5.60 13.15 -33.09
N VAL A 692 6.63 13.21 -32.24
CA VAL A 692 7.09 14.45 -31.59
C VAL A 692 7.75 15.41 -32.59
N LEU A 693 8.64 14.91 -33.45
CA LEU A 693 9.40 15.75 -34.39
C LEU A 693 8.71 15.91 -35.76
N GLY A 694 7.81 15.01 -36.15
CA GLY A 694 7.37 14.88 -37.55
C GLY A 694 8.37 14.02 -38.35
N ALA A 695 7.86 13.18 -39.24
CA ALA A 695 8.64 12.11 -39.87
C ALA A 695 9.81 12.60 -40.74
N ASP A 696 9.71 13.81 -41.31
CA ASP A 696 10.70 14.41 -42.23
C ASP A 696 11.77 15.26 -41.51
N ASP A 697 11.72 15.42 -40.19
CA ASP A 697 12.73 16.19 -39.46
C ASP A 697 14.07 15.41 -39.37
N PRO A 698 15.22 16.01 -39.75
CA PRO A 698 16.49 15.29 -39.83
C PRO A 698 17.01 14.79 -38.47
N ALA A 699 16.53 15.33 -37.35
CA ALA A 699 16.87 14.85 -36.01
C ALA A 699 16.10 13.56 -35.61
N VAL A 700 15.11 13.12 -36.38
CA VAL A 700 14.47 11.80 -36.21
C VAL A 700 15.50 10.69 -36.34
N SER A 701 16.30 10.71 -37.41
CA SER A 701 17.18 9.60 -37.76
C SER A 701 18.43 9.57 -36.87
N PRO A 702 18.70 8.45 -36.18
CA PRO A 702 20.02 8.24 -35.56
C PRO A 702 21.07 7.99 -36.65
N ARG A 703 22.35 8.10 -36.28
CA ARG A 703 23.50 7.86 -37.16
C ARG A 703 24.40 6.77 -36.58
N ASN A 704 24.83 5.82 -37.41
CA ASN A 704 25.94 4.93 -37.08
C ASN A 704 27.22 5.75 -36.88
N SER A 705 27.89 5.59 -35.74
CA SER A 705 29.06 6.39 -35.39
C SER A 705 30.37 5.88 -36.01
N GLY A 706 30.31 4.92 -36.94
CA GLY A 706 31.50 4.31 -37.54
C GLY A 706 32.30 3.44 -36.57
N MET A 707 31.68 2.97 -35.49
CA MET A 707 32.31 2.16 -34.45
C MET A 707 31.50 0.88 -34.24
N TRP A 708 32.18 -0.27 -34.11
CA TRP A 708 31.55 -1.54 -33.75
C TRP A 708 32.08 -2.06 -32.42
N THR A 709 31.24 -2.76 -31.65
CA THR A 709 31.62 -3.43 -30.40
C THR A 709 31.38 -4.94 -30.48
N ALA A 710 32.32 -5.72 -29.94
CA ALA A 710 32.15 -7.14 -29.64
C ALA A 710 32.30 -7.35 -28.12
N MET A 711 31.50 -8.22 -27.53
CA MET A 711 31.42 -8.40 -26.08
C MET A 711 31.36 -9.88 -25.69
N THR A 712 31.99 -10.21 -24.57
CA THR A 712 31.91 -11.53 -23.93
C THR A 712 31.77 -11.40 -22.41
N LEU A 713 31.18 -12.42 -21.78
CA LEU A 713 31.08 -12.58 -20.33
C LEU A 713 31.90 -13.80 -19.92
N GLN A 714 32.79 -13.65 -18.95
CA GLN A 714 33.71 -14.71 -18.52
C GLN A 714 33.64 -14.96 -17.01
N PRO A 715 33.79 -16.20 -16.52
CA PRO A 715 33.89 -16.49 -15.10
C PRO A 715 35.10 -15.78 -14.47
N TYR A 716 34.92 -15.22 -13.28
CA TYR A 716 35.95 -14.46 -12.56
C TYR A 716 37.34 -15.13 -12.57
N ALA A 717 37.41 -16.40 -12.16
CA ALA A 717 38.68 -17.14 -12.06
C ALA A 717 39.37 -17.34 -13.42
N ALA A 718 38.61 -17.47 -14.52
CA ALA A 718 39.17 -17.60 -15.86
C ALA A 718 39.70 -16.25 -16.38
N ALA A 719 38.99 -15.16 -16.08
CA ALA A 719 39.43 -13.81 -16.40
C ALA A 719 40.71 -13.46 -15.63
N GLN A 720 40.70 -13.58 -14.31
CA GLN A 720 41.81 -13.26 -13.41
C GLN A 720 43.08 -14.07 -13.74
N ALA A 721 42.96 -15.38 -13.98
CA ALA A 721 44.10 -16.23 -14.35
C ALA A 721 44.69 -15.89 -15.74
N SER A 722 43.94 -15.19 -16.60
CA SER A 722 44.45 -14.76 -17.91
C SER A 722 45.09 -13.37 -17.87
N ILE A 723 44.39 -12.36 -17.35
CA ILE A 723 44.84 -10.95 -17.39
C ILE A 723 45.74 -10.55 -16.19
N GLY A 724 45.57 -11.18 -15.03
CA GLY A 724 46.31 -10.87 -13.80
C GLY A 724 45.40 -10.42 -12.65
N GLU A 725 45.91 -10.60 -11.42
CA GLU A 725 45.22 -10.28 -10.17
C GLU A 725 45.01 -8.76 -9.98
N ASP A 726 46.02 -7.94 -10.32
CA ASP A 726 45.94 -6.48 -10.23
C ASP A 726 44.86 -5.84 -11.15
N ALA A 727 44.51 -6.52 -12.24
CA ALA A 727 43.54 -6.04 -13.24
C ALA A 727 42.12 -6.60 -13.03
N VAL A 728 41.98 -7.73 -12.31
CA VAL A 728 40.70 -8.34 -11.94
C VAL A 728 40.76 -8.74 -10.47
N ASN A 729 40.29 -7.83 -9.62
CA ASN A 729 40.21 -8.02 -8.17
C ASN A 729 38.79 -7.68 -7.71
N PHE A 730 38.12 -8.59 -6.99
CA PHE A 730 36.80 -8.34 -6.41
C PHE A 730 36.84 -7.53 -5.11
N ASP A 731 37.92 -7.65 -4.33
CA ASP A 731 38.11 -6.88 -3.09
C ASP A 731 38.58 -5.43 -3.39
N ASP A 732 39.11 -5.17 -4.59
CA ASP A 732 39.45 -3.83 -5.10
C ASP A 732 38.88 -3.58 -6.52
N PRO A 733 37.54 -3.49 -6.67
CA PRO A 733 36.88 -3.59 -7.97
C PRO A 733 36.93 -2.27 -8.76
N TYR A 734 37.73 -2.25 -9.84
CA TYR A 734 37.82 -1.13 -10.77
C TYR A 734 37.24 -1.47 -12.15
N GLU A 735 36.50 -0.53 -12.74
CA GLU A 735 36.27 -0.52 -14.19
C GLU A 735 37.54 -0.02 -14.89
N HIS A 736 38.10 -0.85 -15.76
CA HIS A 736 39.32 -0.56 -16.50
C HIS A 736 39.00 -0.23 -17.96
N VAL A 737 39.53 0.89 -18.45
CA VAL A 737 39.36 1.37 -19.83
C VAL A 737 40.73 1.48 -20.51
N TRP A 738 40.99 0.63 -21.49
CA TRP A 738 42.24 0.58 -22.24
C TRP A 738 42.11 1.35 -23.55
N VAL A 739 42.93 2.39 -23.71
CA VAL A 739 42.87 3.40 -24.79
C VAL A 739 43.90 3.07 -25.86
N GLY A 740 43.47 2.55 -27.00
CA GLY A 740 44.32 2.22 -28.16
C GLY A 740 44.17 3.19 -29.32
N ARG A 741 44.84 2.89 -30.45
CA ARG A 741 44.70 3.67 -31.69
C ARG A 741 43.52 3.14 -32.52
N ALA A 742 42.48 3.96 -32.67
CA ALA A 742 41.21 3.61 -33.31
C ALA A 742 40.48 2.39 -32.68
N SER A 743 40.90 1.96 -31.49
CA SER A 743 40.33 0.83 -30.75
C SER A 743 40.37 1.07 -29.24
N PHE A 744 39.47 0.43 -28.49
CA PHE A 744 39.49 0.44 -27.02
C PHE A 744 38.95 -0.88 -26.46
N LEU A 745 39.28 -1.17 -25.21
CA LEU A 745 38.75 -2.31 -24.45
C LEU A 745 38.31 -1.86 -23.05
N ILE A 746 37.08 -2.21 -22.66
CA ILE A 746 36.61 -2.10 -21.26
C ILE A 746 36.57 -3.50 -20.65
N HIS A 747 37.01 -3.61 -19.39
CA HIS A 747 36.60 -4.73 -18.54
C HIS A 747 36.16 -4.28 -17.13
N ASN A 748 35.10 -4.92 -16.63
CA ASN A 748 34.48 -4.62 -15.35
C ASN A 748 33.83 -5.90 -14.74
N LEU A 749 33.50 -5.83 -13.45
CA LEU A 749 32.91 -6.93 -12.68
C LEU A 749 31.38 -6.78 -12.60
N LEU A 750 30.66 -7.90 -12.63
CA LEU A 750 29.19 -7.96 -12.51
C LEU A 750 28.72 -9.27 -11.86
N GLY A 751 27.43 -9.32 -11.49
CA GLY A 751 26.81 -10.52 -10.92
C GLY A 751 27.44 -10.92 -9.59
N ASN A 752 27.51 -9.97 -8.64
CA ASN A 752 28.20 -10.12 -7.36
C ASN A 752 29.65 -10.63 -7.50
N GLY A 753 30.37 -10.14 -8.53
CA GLY A 753 31.77 -10.47 -8.79
C GLY A 753 32.01 -11.80 -9.48
N GLN A 754 30.98 -12.60 -9.76
CA GLN A 754 31.15 -13.94 -10.35
C GLN A 754 31.54 -13.89 -11.83
N LEU A 755 31.24 -12.77 -12.51
CA LEU A 755 31.47 -12.57 -13.94
C LEU A 755 32.29 -11.30 -14.20
N VAL A 756 33.15 -11.37 -15.21
CA VAL A 756 33.85 -10.23 -15.82
C VAL A 756 33.32 -10.04 -17.23
N GLN A 757 32.90 -8.82 -17.56
CA GLN A 757 32.60 -8.44 -18.94
C GLN A 757 33.87 -7.93 -19.61
N PHE A 758 34.09 -8.34 -20.86
CA PHE A 758 35.07 -7.74 -21.77
C PHE A 758 34.31 -7.18 -22.97
N VAL A 759 34.46 -5.88 -23.23
CA VAL A 759 33.93 -5.17 -24.41
C VAL A 759 35.13 -4.64 -25.18
N ILE A 760 35.33 -5.07 -26.41
CA ILE A 760 36.27 -4.44 -27.34
C ILE A 760 35.51 -3.67 -28.41
N ALA A 761 36.08 -2.57 -28.87
CA ALA A 761 35.57 -1.83 -30.02
C ALA A 761 36.69 -1.35 -30.93
N ALA A 762 36.37 -1.13 -32.21
CA ALA A 762 37.24 -0.42 -33.14
C ALA A 762 36.44 0.42 -34.16
N LYS A 763 37.13 1.38 -34.77
CA LYS A 763 36.57 2.22 -35.84
C LYS A 763 36.56 1.48 -37.19
N GLU A 764 35.53 1.74 -37.96
CA GLU A 764 35.38 1.41 -39.37
C GLU A 764 34.83 2.65 -40.08
N ASP A 765 35.70 3.43 -40.74
CA ASP A 765 35.30 4.70 -41.37
C ASP A 765 34.21 4.53 -42.43
N GLU A 766 34.23 3.43 -43.18
CA GLU A 766 33.21 3.06 -44.18
C GLU A 766 31.83 2.74 -43.57
N ALA A 767 31.71 2.61 -42.25
CA ALA A 767 30.44 2.39 -41.57
C ALA A 767 29.80 3.68 -41.03
N GLU A 768 30.54 4.78 -40.96
CA GLU A 768 30.05 6.05 -40.41
C GLU A 768 28.89 6.60 -41.27
N GLY A 769 27.72 6.76 -40.67
CA GLY A 769 26.49 7.15 -41.38
C GLY A 769 25.82 6.05 -42.23
N SER A 770 26.28 4.79 -42.18
CA SER A 770 25.65 3.68 -42.90
C SER A 770 24.54 3.00 -42.10
N ASP A 771 23.55 2.41 -42.80
CA ASP A 771 22.41 1.67 -42.18
C ASP A 771 22.78 0.33 -41.53
N ARG A 772 24.07 0.05 -41.32
CA ARG A 772 24.56 -1.23 -40.79
C ARG A 772 24.36 -1.28 -39.27
N TRP A 773 23.54 -2.23 -38.78
CA TRP A 773 23.24 -2.38 -37.35
C TRP A 773 24.06 -3.50 -36.66
N VAL A 774 24.16 -4.67 -37.29
CA VAL A 774 24.95 -5.83 -36.82
C VAL A 774 26.04 -6.15 -37.83
N ARG A 775 27.19 -6.65 -37.38
CA ARG A 775 28.21 -7.31 -38.22
C ARG A 775 28.77 -8.54 -37.53
N THR A 776 29.25 -9.50 -38.30
CA THR A 776 30.11 -10.58 -37.79
C THR A 776 31.56 -10.12 -37.93
N VAL A 777 32.39 -10.38 -36.91
CA VAL A 777 33.81 -10.03 -36.91
C VAL A 777 34.64 -11.29 -36.78
N SER A 778 35.64 -11.47 -37.65
CA SER A 778 36.55 -12.60 -37.54
C SER A 778 37.53 -12.39 -36.37
N ALA A 779 37.92 -13.45 -35.68
CA ALA A 779 38.90 -13.37 -34.60
C ALA A 779 40.28 -12.85 -35.06
N GLU A 780 40.62 -12.99 -36.34
CA GLU A 780 41.81 -12.35 -36.94
C GLU A 780 41.66 -10.82 -37.07
N GLU A 781 40.46 -10.35 -37.41
CA GLU A 781 40.15 -8.92 -37.47
C GLU A 781 40.16 -8.28 -36.07
N ILE A 782 39.62 -8.96 -35.05
CA ILE A 782 39.73 -8.47 -33.66
C ILE A 782 41.20 -8.40 -33.23
N ARG A 783 42.02 -9.44 -33.50
CA ARG A 783 43.46 -9.44 -33.18
C ARG A 783 44.22 -8.22 -33.73
N LYS A 784 43.90 -7.77 -34.95
CA LYS A 784 44.53 -6.58 -35.56
C LYS A 784 44.29 -5.30 -34.76
N THR A 785 43.21 -5.22 -33.97
CA THR A 785 42.87 -4.05 -33.14
C THR A 785 43.70 -3.92 -31.86
N TYR A 786 44.36 -5.00 -31.41
CA TYR A 786 45.13 -5.05 -30.15
C TYR A 786 46.55 -5.64 -30.27
N GLN A 787 47.02 -5.95 -31.49
CA GLN A 787 48.32 -6.61 -31.72
C GLN A 787 49.56 -5.91 -31.12
N ASN A 788 49.48 -4.59 -30.85
CA ASN A 788 50.56 -3.76 -30.29
C ASN A 788 50.42 -3.49 -28.78
N TRP A 789 49.45 -4.12 -28.10
CA TRP A 789 49.09 -3.83 -26.71
C TRP A 789 49.95 -4.62 -25.68
N PRO A 790 49.87 -4.32 -24.37
CA PRO A 790 50.64 -5.03 -23.35
C PRO A 790 50.44 -6.56 -23.41
N PRO A 791 51.50 -7.39 -23.32
CA PRO A 791 51.39 -8.83 -23.57
C PRO A 791 50.38 -9.60 -22.70
N HIS A 792 50.13 -9.16 -21.47
CA HIS A 792 49.10 -9.74 -20.60
C HIS A 792 47.68 -9.48 -21.13
N LEU A 793 47.45 -8.31 -21.72
CA LEU A 793 46.18 -7.88 -22.28
C LEU A 793 45.92 -8.58 -23.62
N VAL A 794 46.95 -8.71 -24.47
CA VAL A 794 46.90 -9.51 -25.71
C VAL A 794 46.51 -10.95 -25.38
N LYS A 795 47.22 -11.61 -24.44
CA LYS A 795 46.90 -12.95 -23.94
C LYS A 795 45.47 -13.05 -23.42
N ALA A 796 45.00 -12.06 -22.67
CA ALA A 796 43.65 -12.03 -22.13
C ALA A 796 42.60 -12.01 -23.24
N VAL A 797 42.66 -11.05 -24.18
CA VAL A 797 41.66 -10.95 -25.26
C VAL A 797 41.73 -12.16 -26.21
N ASP A 798 42.92 -12.71 -26.46
CA ASP A 798 43.06 -13.94 -27.27
C ASP A 798 42.36 -15.15 -26.63
N SER A 799 42.58 -15.36 -25.34
CA SER A 799 42.09 -16.53 -24.61
C SER A 799 40.66 -16.40 -24.06
N LEU A 800 40.11 -15.18 -23.99
CA LEU A 800 38.80 -14.91 -23.40
C LEU A 800 37.75 -14.44 -24.41
N LEU A 801 38.16 -13.74 -25.48
CA LEU A 801 37.26 -13.33 -26.56
C LEU A 801 37.50 -14.23 -27.79
N CYS A 802 38.73 -14.22 -28.33
CA CYS A 802 39.04 -14.72 -29.67
C CYS A 802 39.21 -16.26 -29.80
N GLN A 803 38.49 -17.04 -28.98
CA GLN A 803 38.46 -18.51 -29.03
C GLN A 803 37.64 -19.07 -30.20
N GLN A 804 36.57 -18.37 -30.59
CA GLN A 804 35.73 -18.74 -31.74
C GLN A 804 36.31 -18.10 -33.02
N PRO A 805 36.06 -18.65 -34.22
CA PRO A 805 36.59 -18.05 -35.45
C PRO A 805 35.88 -16.73 -35.82
N GLU A 806 34.63 -16.57 -35.39
CA GLU A 806 33.74 -15.45 -35.69
C GLU A 806 32.97 -15.03 -34.43
N HIS A 807 32.67 -13.73 -34.33
CA HIS A 807 31.97 -13.13 -33.20
C HIS A 807 30.84 -12.20 -33.66
N PRO A 808 29.67 -12.19 -32.97
CA PRO A 808 28.65 -11.19 -33.19
C PRO A 808 29.12 -9.83 -32.65
N ALA A 809 28.95 -8.78 -33.44
CA ALA A 809 29.21 -7.40 -33.05
C ALA A 809 28.07 -6.48 -33.49
N MET A 810 27.88 -5.39 -32.75
CA MET A 810 26.90 -4.35 -33.09
C MET A 810 27.62 -3.03 -33.38
N TYR A 811 27.07 -2.23 -34.27
CA TYR A 811 27.53 -0.85 -34.42
C TYR A 811 26.99 0.01 -33.28
N LEU A 812 27.73 1.07 -32.94
CA LEU A 812 27.30 2.10 -32.03
C LEU A 812 26.57 3.20 -32.81
N TRP A 813 25.45 3.65 -32.27
CA TRP A 813 24.55 4.61 -32.90
C TRP A 813 24.19 5.73 -31.93
N GLU A 814 23.92 6.92 -32.46
CA GLU A 814 23.58 8.11 -31.68
C GLU A 814 22.61 9.04 -32.41
N HIS A 815 21.87 9.86 -31.66
CA HIS A 815 21.18 11.02 -32.23
C HIS A 815 22.17 12.18 -32.44
N HIS A 816 22.85 12.14 -33.58
CA HIS A 816 23.91 13.10 -33.93
C HIS A 816 23.42 14.55 -34.09
N ILE A 817 22.16 14.75 -34.54
CA ILE A 817 21.50 16.05 -34.62
C ILE A 817 20.62 16.23 -33.37
N PRO A 818 20.77 17.33 -32.60
CA PRO A 818 19.91 17.62 -31.46
C PRO A 818 18.44 17.79 -31.85
N ALA A 819 17.54 17.12 -31.12
CA ALA A 819 16.10 17.31 -31.28
C ALA A 819 15.68 18.74 -30.89
N ARG A 820 14.83 19.40 -31.67
CA ARG A 820 14.33 20.75 -31.35
C ARG A 820 13.45 20.79 -30.07
N THR A 821 12.76 19.68 -29.77
CA THR A 821 11.99 19.45 -28.55
C THR A 821 11.86 17.94 -28.29
N TYR A 822 11.59 17.55 -27.06
CA TYR A 822 11.17 16.21 -26.64
C TYR A 822 9.67 16.08 -26.45
N VAL A 823 8.87 17.12 -26.71
CA VAL A 823 7.43 17.14 -26.41
C VAL A 823 6.60 17.72 -27.57
N SER A 824 5.47 17.09 -27.87
CA SER A 824 4.45 17.59 -28.79
C SER A 824 3.07 17.32 -28.18
N GLY A 825 2.43 18.37 -27.67
CA GLY A 825 1.11 18.28 -27.00
C GLY A 825 1.12 17.28 -25.82
N PRO A 826 0.29 16.22 -25.85
CA PRO A 826 0.27 15.15 -24.84
C PRO A 826 1.36 14.07 -25.01
N ILE A 827 2.24 14.19 -26.01
CA ILE A 827 3.28 13.19 -26.32
C ILE A 827 4.66 13.69 -25.88
N ALA A 828 5.44 12.85 -25.20
CA ALA A 828 6.85 13.07 -24.88
C ALA A 828 7.75 11.91 -25.35
N ILE A 829 9.05 12.15 -25.44
CA ILE A 829 10.10 11.11 -25.58
C ILE A 829 11.13 11.23 -24.45
N MET A 830 11.71 10.10 -24.03
CA MET A 830 12.71 10.01 -22.97
C MET A 830 13.78 8.94 -23.26
N GLY A 831 14.89 8.95 -22.50
CA GLY A 831 15.94 7.94 -22.64
C GLY A 831 16.52 7.91 -24.06
N ASP A 832 16.88 6.72 -24.56
CA ASP A 832 17.45 6.57 -25.92
C ASP A 832 16.54 7.14 -27.03
N ALA A 833 15.20 7.13 -26.86
CA ALA A 833 14.27 7.74 -27.83
C ALA A 833 14.41 9.26 -27.93
N ALA A 834 14.92 9.92 -26.88
CA ALA A 834 15.19 11.36 -26.83
C ALA A 834 16.67 11.69 -27.12
N HIS A 835 17.60 10.95 -26.49
CA HIS A 835 19.02 11.29 -26.39
C HIS A 835 19.96 10.07 -26.43
N ALA A 836 19.65 9.07 -27.26
CA ALA A 836 20.58 7.96 -27.53
C ALA A 836 22.01 8.48 -27.80
N THR A 837 22.92 8.04 -26.94
CA THR A 837 24.32 8.46 -26.89
C THR A 837 25.24 7.29 -27.20
N THR A 838 26.37 7.58 -27.82
CA THR A 838 27.51 6.66 -27.79
C THR A 838 27.95 6.41 -26.33
N PRO A 839 28.48 5.22 -26.00
CA PRO A 839 28.64 4.73 -24.62
C PRO A 839 29.87 5.29 -23.88
N TRP A 840 30.64 6.20 -24.49
CA TRP A 840 31.97 6.63 -24.01
C TRP A 840 32.01 7.23 -22.61
N GLN A 841 30.88 7.74 -22.10
CA GLN A 841 30.75 8.27 -20.75
C GLN A 841 29.81 7.43 -19.86
N SER A 842 29.39 6.25 -20.33
CA SER A 842 28.42 5.33 -19.70
C SER A 842 27.07 5.96 -19.32
N SER A 843 26.77 7.18 -19.78
CA SER A 843 25.73 8.03 -19.19
C SER A 843 24.29 7.75 -19.62
N GLY A 844 24.05 6.98 -20.70
CA GLY A 844 22.70 6.78 -21.26
C GLY A 844 21.68 6.15 -20.28
N GLY A 845 22.13 5.18 -19.49
CA GLY A 845 21.33 4.61 -18.40
C GLY A 845 21.05 5.65 -17.30
N GLY A 846 22.05 6.44 -16.92
CA GLY A 846 21.91 7.52 -15.95
C GLY A 846 20.95 8.63 -16.39
N MET A 847 21.03 9.07 -17.65
CA MET A 847 20.10 10.06 -18.21
C MET A 847 18.66 9.53 -18.23
N SER A 848 18.48 8.22 -18.49
CA SER A 848 17.16 7.57 -18.44
C SER A 848 16.57 7.53 -17.02
N LEU A 849 17.41 7.38 -15.99
CA LEU A 849 17.01 7.43 -14.58
C LEU A 849 16.72 8.86 -14.10
N GLU A 850 17.54 9.84 -14.49
CA GLU A 850 17.27 11.27 -14.27
C GLU A 850 15.95 11.71 -14.93
N ASP A 851 15.68 11.27 -16.17
CA ASP A 851 14.42 11.52 -16.86
C ASP A 851 13.23 10.90 -16.13
N SER A 852 13.39 9.66 -15.65
CA SER A 852 12.36 8.95 -14.88
C SER A 852 12.02 9.68 -13.57
N LEU A 853 13.03 10.20 -12.87
CA LEU A 853 12.84 11.03 -11.67
C LEU A 853 12.05 12.29 -12.00
N VAL A 854 12.46 13.06 -13.01
CA VAL A 854 11.83 14.35 -13.34
C VAL A 854 10.42 14.15 -13.88
N LEU A 855 10.19 13.22 -14.83
CA LEU A 855 8.85 12.93 -15.35
C LEU A 855 7.90 12.45 -14.25
N SER A 856 8.32 11.51 -13.39
CA SER A 856 7.46 11.03 -12.30
C SER A 856 7.18 12.08 -11.23
N THR A 857 8.14 12.98 -10.95
CA THR A 857 7.96 14.08 -9.99
C THR A 857 6.98 15.13 -10.51
N LEU A 858 7.02 15.45 -11.80
CA LEU A 858 6.14 16.43 -12.43
C LEU A 858 4.73 15.88 -12.68
N LEU A 859 4.63 14.67 -13.25
CA LEU A 859 3.33 14.00 -13.46
C LEU A 859 2.65 13.70 -12.11
N GLY A 860 3.40 13.29 -11.09
CA GLY A 860 2.90 13.10 -9.71
C GLY A 860 2.47 14.37 -8.97
N ARG A 861 2.58 15.56 -9.61
CA ARG A 861 2.03 16.85 -9.17
C ARG A 861 0.90 17.37 -10.08
N ALA A 862 0.57 16.64 -11.16
CA ALA A 862 -0.54 16.98 -12.03
C ALA A 862 -1.85 16.42 -11.46
N THR A 863 -2.84 17.30 -11.30
CA THR A 863 -4.20 16.95 -10.85
C THR A 863 -5.20 16.81 -12.00
N THR A 864 -4.79 17.18 -13.22
CA THR A 864 -5.60 17.02 -14.44
C THR A 864 -4.72 16.69 -15.65
N PRO A 865 -5.29 16.12 -16.73
CA PRO A 865 -4.59 15.97 -18.02
C PRO A 865 -4.00 17.26 -18.58
N ALA A 866 -4.61 18.43 -18.33
CA ALA A 866 -4.07 19.71 -18.76
C ALA A 866 -2.78 20.07 -18.00
N GLU A 867 -2.76 19.89 -16.68
CA GLU A 867 -1.54 20.06 -15.87
C GLU A 867 -0.45 19.04 -16.24
N ALA A 868 -0.83 17.82 -16.63
CA ALA A 868 0.12 16.80 -17.07
C ALA A 868 0.85 17.19 -18.35
N ARG A 869 0.23 17.96 -19.25
CA ARG A 869 0.91 18.52 -20.44
C ARG A 869 1.87 19.65 -20.08
N LEU A 870 1.55 20.47 -19.07
CA LEU A 870 2.49 21.47 -18.52
C LEU A 870 3.69 20.80 -17.84
N ALA A 871 3.49 19.64 -17.18
CA ALA A 871 4.57 18.80 -16.69
C ALA A 871 5.51 18.32 -17.83
N LEU A 872 4.97 17.91 -18.98
CA LEU A 872 5.81 17.58 -20.14
C LEU A 872 6.62 18.79 -20.62
N GLN A 873 6.00 19.97 -20.73
CA GLN A 873 6.69 21.21 -21.15
C GLN A 873 7.81 21.63 -20.19
N ALA A 874 7.64 21.43 -18.88
CA ALA A 874 8.70 21.65 -17.89
C ALA A 874 9.83 20.61 -18.01
N TYR A 875 9.50 19.33 -18.27
CA TYR A 875 10.47 18.28 -18.56
C TYR A 875 11.35 18.64 -19.77
N ASP A 876 10.76 19.06 -20.91
CA ASP A 876 11.52 19.43 -22.11
C ASP A 876 12.56 20.51 -21.82
N GLN A 877 12.11 21.63 -21.22
CA GLN A 877 12.97 22.79 -20.98
C GLN A 877 14.14 22.51 -20.03
N VAL A 878 13.93 21.66 -19.02
CA VAL A 878 14.96 21.32 -18.02
C VAL A 878 15.90 20.20 -18.51
N ARG A 879 15.34 19.16 -19.14
CA ARG A 879 16.10 17.93 -19.47
C ARG A 879 16.82 18.00 -20.80
N ARG A 880 16.21 18.61 -21.83
CA ARG A 880 16.76 18.63 -23.19
C ARG A 880 18.13 19.33 -23.28
N PRO A 881 18.38 20.50 -22.67
CA PRO A 881 19.70 21.15 -22.77
C PRO A 881 20.81 20.33 -22.11
N ARG A 882 20.52 19.68 -20.97
CA ARG A 882 21.49 18.81 -20.27
C ARG A 882 21.81 17.55 -21.08
N THR A 883 20.78 16.81 -21.49
CA THR A 883 20.95 15.52 -22.18
C THR A 883 21.64 15.67 -23.54
N GLN A 884 21.32 16.73 -24.30
CA GLN A 884 22.00 17.02 -25.57
C GLN A 884 23.48 17.36 -25.39
N ARG A 885 23.83 18.13 -24.35
CA ARG A 885 25.23 18.41 -23.98
C ARG A 885 25.99 17.14 -23.58
N ILE A 886 25.32 16.15 -22.96
CA ILE A 886 25.93 14.86 -22.62
C ILE A 886 26.19 14.03 -23.89
N VAL A 887 25.23 13.96 -24.83
CA VAL A 887 25.40 13.29 -26.13
C VAL A 887 26.59 13.88 -26.91
N GLU A 888 26.69 15.21 -27.00
CA GLU A 888 27.82 15.90 -27.65
C GLU A 888 29.15 15.64 -26.93
N SER A 889 29.16 15.77 -25.59
CA SER A 889 30.34 15.48 -24.77
C SER A 889 30.83 14.04 -24.98
N SER A 890 29.92 13.06 -25.07
CA SER A 890 30.26 11.65 -25.29
C SER A 890 30.92 11.43 -26.65
N ARG A 891 30.40 12.06 -27.72
CA ARG A 891 31.01 12.02 -29.06
C ARG A 891 32.44 12.57 -29.07
N VAL A 892 32.68 13.70 -28.40
CA VAL A 892 34.03 14.29 -28.28
C VAL A 892 34.95 13.39 -27.45
N THR A 893 34.44 12.80 -26.37
CA THR A 893 35.18 11.81 -25.59
C THR A 893 35.54 10.58 -26.43
N GLY A 894 34.65 10.10 -27.31
CA GLY A 894 34.94 8.99 -28.22
C GLY A 894 36.11 9.27 -29.18
N ALA A 895 36.19 10.49 -29.73
CA ALA A 895 37.32 10.91 -30.55
C ALA A 895 38.66 10.94 -29.75
N ILE A 896 38.61 11.31 -28.47
CA ILE A 896 39.77 11.27 -27.56
C ILE A 896 40.17 9.82 -27.25
N LEU A 897 39.23 8.96 -26.85
CA LEU A 897 39.47 7.57 -26.45
C LEU A 897 39.81 6.63 -27.63
N THR A 898 39.61 7.06 -28.88
CA THR A 898 40.09 6.38 -30.09
C THR A 898 41.35 7.01 -30.69
N GLY A 899 41.89 8.06 -30.07
CA GLY A 899 43.14 8.70 -30.50
C GLY A 899 43.07 9.47 -31.81
N ALA A 900 41.87 9.89 -32.25
CA ALA A 900 41.69 10.68 -33.48
C ALA A 900 42.54 11.96 -33.43
N ASP A 901 43.23 12.27 -34.53
CA ASP A 901 44.05 13.48 -34.74
C ASP A 901 44.99 13.90 -33.59
N GLY A 902 45.41 12.94 -32.76
CA GLY A 902 46.26 13.21 -31.60
C GLY A 902 45.56 13.85 -30.41
N LEU A 903 44.22 13.90 -30.39
CA LEU A 903 43.39 14.51 -29.33
C LEU A 903 43.59 13.88 -27.94
N ALA A 904 44.17 12.68 -27.86
CA ALA A 904 44.59 12.06 -26.60
C ALA A 904 45.88 12.68 -25.99
N GLN A 905 46.75 13.31 -26.79
CA GLN A 905 48.06 13.77 -26.31
C GLN A 905 48.05 14.82 -25.19
N PRO A 906 47.09 15.75 -25.08
CA PRO A 906 47.01 16.66 -23.93
C PRO A 906 46.80 15.88 -22.62
N TYR A 907 45.87 14.93 -22.61
CA TYR A 907 45.54 14.11 -21.45
C TYR A 907 46.67 13.14 -21.05
N VAL A 908 47.47 12.67 -22.01
CA VAL A 908 48.68 11.89 -21.74
C VAL A 908 49.85 12.76 -21.20
N LYS A 909 49.83 14.08 -21.43
CA LYS A 909 50.83 15.03 -20.90
C LYS A 909 50.44 15.62 -19.55
N GLU A 910 49.14 15.77 -19.28
CA GLU A 910 48.58 16.21 -18.01
C GLU A 910 47.58 15.16 -17.47
N PRO A 911 48.06 14.05 -16.86
CA PRO A 911 47.20 13.04 -16.24
C PRO A 911 46.26 13.62 -15.16
N GLY A 912 45.08 13.03 -15.00
CA GLY A 912 44.08 13.50 -14.01
C GLY A 912 43.15 14.63 -14.48
N THR A 913 43.07 14.85 -15.80
CA THR A 913 42.31 15.95 -16.44
C THR A 913 41.22 15.50 -17.42
N LEU A 914 41.18 14.21 -17.77
CA LEU A 914 40.21 13.63 -18.71
C LEU A 914 38.88 13.33 -18.00
N LEU A 915 38.93 12.62 -16.87
CA LEU A 915 37.75 12.24 -16.08
C LEU A 915 36.99 13.45 -15.54
N ARG A 916 37.68 14.59 -15.32
CA ARG A 916 37.03 15.87 -14.94
C ARG A 916 35.98 16.39 -15.93
N ARG A 917 35.97 15.87 -17.17
CA ARG A 917 34.89 16.14 -18.14
C ARG A 917 33.56 15.47 -17.77
N TRP A 918 33.55 14.59 -16.77
CA TRP A 918 32.36 13.92 -16.25
C TRP A 918 31.75 14.64 -15.04
N ASP A 919 32.46 15.56 -14.39
CA ASP A 919 32.00 16.25 -13.16
C ASP A 919 30.60 16.85 -13.33
N PHE A 920 30.35 17.55 -14.44
CA PHE A 920 29.05 18.14 -14.76
C PHE A 920 27.93 17.11 -14.99
N ILE A 921 28.28 15.84 -15.19
CA ILE A 921 27.37 14.71 -15.33
C ILE A 921 27.13 14.06 -13.95
N ILE A 922 28.21 13.65 -13.27
CA ILE A 922 28.17 12.78 -12.09
C ILE A 922 27.86 13.50 -10.78
N ASP A 923 28.25 14.78 -10.65
CA ASP A 923 28.00 15.62 -9.49
C ASP A 923 26.81 16.58 -9.71
N LEU A 924 25.85 16.18 -10.55
CA LEU A 924 24.55 16.84 -10.58
C LEU A 924 23.80 16.59 -9.27
N ASP A 925 23.40 17.66 -8.58
CA ASP A 925 22.35 17.62 -7.58
C ASP A 925 20.99 17.35 -8.28
N VAL A 926 20.64 16.06 -8.37
CA VAL A 926 19.39 15.60 -8.98
C VAL A 926 18.14 15.97 -8.16
N GLU A 927 18.28 16.28 -6.86
CA GLU A 927 17.17 16.75 -6.04
C GLU A 927 16.86 18.21 -6.37
N GLN A 928 17.90 19.06 -6.49
CA GLN A 928 17.76 20.44 -6.93
C GLN A 928 17.27 20.52 -8.39
N HIS A 929 17.78 19.68 -9.28
CA HIS A 929 17.34 19.62 -10.67
C HIS A 929 15.85 19.22 -10.81
N ALA A 930 15.35 18.36 -9.91
CA ALA A 930 13.92 18.05 -9.84
C ALA A 930 13.09 19.22 -9.27
N LYS A 931 13.62 20.00 -8.32
CA LYS A 931 12.96 21.22 -7.81
C LYS A 931 12.87 22.32 -8.88
N GLU A 932 13.93 22.56 -9.64
CA GLU A 932 13.95 23.50 -10.78
C GLU A 932 12.82 23.20 -11.77
N ALA A 933 12.61 21.92 -12.09
CA ALA A 933 11.51 21.51 -12.97
C ALA A 933 10.12 21.74 -12.35
N VAL A 934 9.98 21.55 -11.03
CA VAL A 934 8.74 21.85 -10.31
C VAL A 934 8.45 23.35 -10.26
N GLU A 935 9.46 24.18 -10.01
CA GLU A 935 9.34 25.64 -10.01
C GLU A 935 8.93 26.16 -11.41
N LEU A 936 9.49 25.58 -12.48
CA LEU A 936 9.11 25.88 -13.86
C LEU A 936 7.68 25.41 -14.18
N MET A 937 7.27 24.21 -13.74
CA MET A 937 5.89 23.74 -13.89
C MET A 937 4.91 24.68 -13.17
N ASP A 938 5.23 25.12 -11.95
CA ASP A 938 4.40 26.06 -11.20
C ASP A 938 4.46 27.49 -11.77
N GLN A 939 5.49 27.87 -12.54
CA GLN A 939 5.48 29.07 -13.38
C GLN A 939 4.53 28.91 -14.58
N LEU A 940 4.66 27.84 -15.36
CA LEU A 940 3.81 27.56 -16.52
C LEU A 940 2.32 27.46 -16.13
N LYS A 941 2.00 26.90 -14.96
CA LYS A 941 0.63 26.93 -14.40
C LYS A 941 0.11 28.35 -14.18
N ARG A 942 0.93 29.27 -13.67
CA ARG A 942 0.53 30.68 -13.45
C ARG A 942 0.33 31.39 -14.78
N GLU A 943 1.25 31.23 -15.73
CA GLU A 943 1.16 31.83 -17.07
C GLU A 943 -0.04 31.30 -17.87
N GLY A 944 -0.39 30.01 -17.73
CA GLY A 944 -1.58 29.39 -18.33
C GLY A 944 -2.91 29.68 -17.63
N THR A 945 -2.95 30.56 -16.63
CA THR A 945 -4.19 30.98 -15.92
C THR A 945 -4.45 32.49 -15.97
N ALA A 946 -3.69 33.22 -16.80
CA ALA A 946 -3.80 34.66 -17.05
C ALA A 946 -4.38 34.96 -18.46
#